data_AF-A0A074ZKF1-F1
#
_entry.id   AF-A0A074ZKF1-F1
#
_cell.length_a   1.000
_cell.length_b   1.000
_cell.length_c   1.000
_cell.angle_alpha   90.00
_cell.angle_beta   90.00
_cell.angle_gamma   90.00
#
_symmetry.space_group_name_H-M   'P 1'
#
loop_
_entity.id
_entity.type
_entity.pdbx_description
1 polymer ?
#
loop_
_entity_poly.entity_id
_entity_poly.type
_entity_poly.pdbx_seq_one_letter_code
_entity_poly.pdbx_strand_id
1 'polypeptide(L)'
;MTIIVFLIDNSASMNQRTIQGTTLLDVAKSATELFFKIRLNKSRVDRYFILTLDDDCQYVKLAGWRQNVDLQCIHAALNTIKADGQTPLSVGLQRTFRMLNLNRLQLGLENYGMGMFPSYIEPAVILCITDGCCSTSLDESILKDVSMSSIETTIFGQPLTNDSFRWDYRLYSVILRYPGFVETVDTTFQKSDMNELPVVKTSELTGGKGFYVSDNRELQQCLESLAPKCQPAVVIDFTPGADFEQSETSTHNENTHKQLVYIKLMGRVCSNWPIPETFWLDDELISSHLPARPAHPRIFVSTSQVQIPNVPEYFPVDRYELEPSLFTQMLCIRDPAKVWQCFGADGKHAQSAPFGYLKSSPDLQTVHLHVLPYDYPNFCHLLNELYEVHHMRMSEAWGHRFVGYLSSIPRYYFMPLTKAFERFGFQSVIKPEAVDRVRPYQLNQTLQKLRHAAKIEYDNFVRTTQNGEHSFTNIKLPASLLPFPLWSLRELRPSTGRRVIQSAAHPYARAADVERSKLRIALRRMRRNLDAILGGRQTDSHDSSVHEQPVATMGDYLSYKAAHEFEPVLREINPSPERLDTFGNPFRKKTTASFIADEVYVDEMGLTAGVPGGANATLVVPGRKRQHTKSSNTVVRNKGPLPAYINHLNWREFSPKNSPPNSPIPNHSDDTITTVVQKQAPALPTFSKQTEKAMSNKDAFISNERVVRDLTRIVREPHADGSGIFARLNDLSGSLAQRYAAISVIMSEALRFKRSVLYTILKDWRQWILRSEAYLPALVNPDNRQTLSELVAPQKIGLDLSMTLIIESTQHQCEKSEVPAYVDRICSMPSVKLAASNFRERVHQFSSPHNLLYVHQGEMATVPCDLESKGLPSVMASDDATSCLILVLRFPRSCTLVHLDHRDRVSDFFTQIEQYFIPRGTCVVDAHIIGGFTDDGHLSRGVLDLVMSEMLCGNSLYTLKTFCVADLNTTVELNSQASCRHQALRRPIIMGMAFNWQTNTAIAATLSWSARGPLPALRLARLQTGEVRVVNVFDPNSCELIIMPFGCDWRFRDPKVLKRSDLAKLSTTPEQEPQTFFEGLYSALNLLFRCPNLLDYWFAEGALRFACSDSQSLDENPNASASEITWRPANEAAARAVQDNLASISQIV
;
A
#
# COMPACT_ATOMS: atom_id res chain seq x y z
N MET A 1 -17.25 -3.79 -26.77
CA MET A 1 -16.79 -2.54 -26.13
C MET A 1 -16.88 -2.75 -24.65
N THR A 2 -15.78 -2.55 -23.92
CA THR A 2 -15.72 -2.71 -22.47
C THR A 2 -15.36 -1.38 -21.83
N ILE A 3 -15.96 -1.05 -20.68
CA ILE A 3 -15.57 0.09 -19.85
C ILE A 3 -14.42 -0.37 -18.95
N ILE A 4 -13.32 0.38 -18.94
CA ILE A 4 -12.15 0.11 -18.11
C ILE A 4 -11.95 1.32 -17.19
N VAL A 5 -12.04 1.09 -15.90
CA VAL A 5 -11.87 2.12 -14.87
C VAL A 5 -10.58 1.84 -14.12
N PHE A 6 -9.65 2.78 -14.12
CA PHE A 6 -8.48 2.75 -13.25
C PHE A 6 -8.82 3.53 -11.98
N LEU A 7 -8.89 2.83 -10.85
CA LEU A 7 -8.95 3.43 -9.53
C LEU A 7 -7.52 3.45 -8.99
N ILE A 8 -6.88 4.62 -9.04
CA ILE A 8 -5.51 4.80 -8.60
C ILE A 8 -5.54 5.36 -7.19
N ASP A 9 -5.01 4.59 -6.24
CA ASP A 9 -4.74 5.07 -4.91
C ASP A 9 -3.72 6.20 -4.99
N ASN A 10 -4.14 7.39 -4.55
CA ASN A 10 -3.28 8.57 -4.46
C ASN A 10 -3.15 9.05 -3.03
N SER A 11 -3.36 8.17 -2.05
CA SER A 11 -3.09 8.44 -0.64
C SER A 11 -1.62 8.81 -0.40
N ALA A 12 -1.35 9.42 0.75
CA ALA A 12 0.00 9.82 1.13
C ALA A 12 0.99 8.64 1.22
N SER A 13 0.50 7.41 1.50
CA SER A 13 1.34 6.22 1.59
C SER A 13 1.93 5.80 0.24
N MET A 14 1.29 6.15 -0.88
CA MET A 14 1.80 5.91 -2.23
C MET A 14 3.03 6.76 -2.60
N ASN A 15 3.46 7.70 -1.74
CA ASN A 15 4.74 8.44 -1.87
C ASN A 15 5.97 7.65 -1.43
N GLN A 16 5.81 6.43 -0.91
CA GLN A 16 6.95 5.57 -0.58
C GLN A 16 7.81 5.32 -1.82
N ARG A 17 9.14 5.30 -1.62
CA ARG A 17 10.10 5.09 -2.70
C ARG A 17 10.48 3.62 -2.78
N THR A 18 10.47 3.09 -4.00
CA THR A 18 11.01 1.78 -4.33
C THR A 18 12.54 1.83 -4.36
N ILE A 19 13.17 0.66 -4.43
CA ILE A 19 14.61 0.51 -4.64
C ILE A 19 15.16 1.24 -5.88
N GLN A 20 14.32 1.48 -6.88
CA GLN A 20 14.67 2.19 -8.11
C GLN A 20 14.61 3.71 -7.96
N GLY A 21 14.16 4.22 -6.81
CA GLY A 21 14.01 5.64 -6.51
C GLY A 21 12.70 6.26 -7.00
N THR A 22 11.88 5.52 -7.74
CA THR A 22 10.51 5.91 -8.14
C THR A 22 9.52 5.74 -6.99
N THR A 23 8.47 6.55 -6.95
CA THR A 23 7.40 6.38 -5.95
C THR A 23 6.45 5.23 -6.35
N LEU A 24 5.72 4.66 -5.40
CA LEU A 24 4.67 3.67 -5.71
C LEU A 24 3.59 4.28 -6.62
N LEU A 25 3.27 5.58 -6.45
CA LEU A 25 2.37 6.29 -7.36
C LEU A 25 2.92 6.35 -8.79
N ASP A 26 4.22 6.59 -8.98
CA ASP A 26 4.84 6.59 -10.32
C ASP A 26 4.79 5.19 -10.95
N VAL A 27 4.96 4.13 -10.15
CA VAL A 27 4.77 2.75 -10.59
C VAL A 27 3.32 2.50 -10.99
N ALA A 28 2.33 2.99 -10.23
CA ALA A 28 0.91 2.88 -10.56
C ALA A 28 0.54 3.61 -11.87
N LYS A 29 1.10 4.81 -12.09
CA LYS A 29 0.95 5.55 -13.35
C LYS A 29 1.55 4.78 -14.52
N SER A 30 2.74 4.23 -14.34
CA SER A 30 3.43 3.42 -15.35
C SER A 30 2.64 2.12 -15.67
N ALA A 31 2.08 1.48 -14.66
CA ALA A 31 1.20 0.31 -14.80
C ALA A 31 -0.04 0.62 -15.65
N THR A 32 -0.67 1.77 -15.38
CA THR A 32 -1.85 2.26 -16.11
C THR A 32 -1.53 2.48 -17.59
N GLU A 33 -0.40 3.11 -17.89
CA GLU A 33 0.06 3.34 -19.25
C GLU A 33 0.39 2.02 -19.98
N LEU A 34 1.11 1.12 -19.32
CA LEU A 34 1.47 -0.18 -19.87
C LEU A 34 0.24 -1.01 -20.19
N PHE A 35 -0.73 -1.06 -19.27
CA PHE A 35 -1.98 -1.77 -19.48
C PHE A 35 -2.77 -1.21 -20.66
N PHE A 36 -2.87 0.13 -20.78
CA PHE A 36 -3.51 0.77 -21.92
C PHE A 36 -2.84 0.37 -23.25
N LYS A 37 -1.49 0.37 -23.31
CA LYS A 37 -0.73 -0.07 -24.49
C LYS A 37 -1.00 -1.54 -24.85
N ILE A 38 -1.00 -2.44 -23.87
CA ILE A 38 -1.31 -3.87 -24.08
C ILE A 38 -2.73 -4.02 -24.63
N ARG A 39 -3.69 -3.26 -24.09
CA ARG A 39 -5.10 -3.36 -24.46
C ARG A 39 -5.40 -2.74 -25.82
N LEU A 40 -4.75 -1.63 -26.18
CA LEU A 40 -4.90 -0.98 -27.49
C LEU A 40 -4.56 -1.91 -28.67
N ASN A 41 -3.64 -2.86 -28.45
CA ASN A 41 -3.31 -3.90 -29.43
C ASN A 41 -4.43 -4.94 -29.61
N LYS A 42 -5.28 -5.16 -28.59
CA LYS A 42 -6.37 -6.15 -28.59
C LYS A 42 -7.74 -5.53 -28.95
N SER A 43 -8.09 -4.39 -28.35
CA SER A 43 -9.35 -3.67 -28.54
C SER A 43 -9.11 -2.17 -28.64
N ARG A 44 -9.64 -1.56 -29.71
CA ARG A 44 -9.58 -0.09 -29.94
C ARG A 44 -10.87 0.63 -29.59
N VAL A 45 -11.89 -0.09 -29.16
CA VAL A 45 -13.25 0.44 -28.95
C VAL A 45 -13.55 0.64 -27.47
N ASP A 46 -12.64 0.25 -26.58
CA ASP A 46 -12.85 0.32 -25.13
C ASP A 46 -12.84 1.76 -24.61
N ARG A 47 -13.62 2.02 -23.55
CA ARG A 47 -13.73 3.33 -22.89
C ARG A 47 -12.91 3.33 -21.61
N TYR A 48 -12.13 4.38 -21.38
CA TYR A 48 -11.23 4.46 -20.21
C TYR A 48 -11.66 5.58 -19.26
N PHE A 49 -11.57 5.29 -17.97
CA PHE A 49 -11.79 6.24 -16.88
C PHE A 49 -10.63 6.18 -15.90
N ILE A 50 -10.23 7.33 -15.35
CA ILE A 50 -9.22 7.41 -14.30
C ILE A 50 -9.82 8.13 -13.11
N LEU A 51 -9.91 7.42 -11.99
CA LEU A 51 -10.46 7.87 -10.72
C LEU A 51 -9.36 7.86 -9.63
N THR A 52 -9.41 8.83 -8.73
CA THR A 52 -8.50 9.00 -7.58
C THR A 52 -9.28 9.11 -6.27
N LEU A 53 -8.60 9.16 -5.13
CA LEU A 53 -9.18 9.27 -3.78
C LEU A 53 -9.29 10.74 -3.29
N ASP A 54 -9.62 11.65 -4.20
CA ASP A 54 -9.80 13.07 -3.89
C ASP A 54 -11.25 13.38 -3.46
N ASP A 55 -11.50 14.56 -2.88
CA ASP A 55 -12.84 14.99 -2.46
C ASP A 55 -13.83 15.15 -3.64
N ASP A 56 -15.14 15.26 -3.29
CA ASP A 56 -16.34 14.96 -4.11
C ASP A 56 -16.49 15.63 -5.50
N CYS A 57 -15.56 16.47 -5.96
CA CYS A 57 -15.59 17.04 -7.31
C CYS A 57 -14.31 16.79 -8.13
N GLN A 58 -13.22 16.34 -7.50
CA GLN A 58 -11.90 16.21 -8.15
C GLN A 58 -11.45 14.77 -8.38
N TYR A 59 -12.21 13.79 -7.89
CA TYR A 59 -11.86 12.38 -7.97
C TYR A 59 -11.86 11.82 -9.41
N VAL A 60 -12.56 12.46 -10.36
CA VAL A 60 -12.55 12.07 -11.77
C VAL A 60 -11.49 12.86 -12.51
N LYS A 61 -10.39 12.20 -12.91
CA LYS A 61 -9.28 12.84 -13.65
C LYS A 61 -9.40 12.67 -15.16
N LEU A 62 -10.02 11.58 -15.61
CA LEU A 62 -10.27 11.32 -17.02
C LEU A 62 -11.64 10.67 -17.18
N ALA A 63 -12.48 11.28 -18.02
CA ALA A 63 -13.84 10.81 -18.29
C ALA A 63 -14.02 10.48 -19.78
N GLY A 64 -13.79 9.22 -20.15
CA GLY A 64 -13.91 8.72 -21.53
C GLY A 64 -15.34 8.36 -21.96
N TRP A 65 -16.34 9.21 -21.68
CA TRP A 65 -17.75 8.89 -22.00
C TRP A 65 -18.08 8.94 -23.50
N ARG A 66 -17.49 9.87 -24.25
CA ARG A 66 -17.86 10.18 -25.65
C ARG A 66 -16.69 10.27 -26.65
N GLN A 67 -15.44 10.31 -26.17
CA GLN A 67 -14.25 10.47 -27.02
C GLN A 67 -13.38 9.20 -26.99
N ASN A 68 -12.75 8.89 -28.12
CA ASN A 68 -11.66 7.93 -28.15
C ASN A 68 -10.52 8.51 -27.31
N VAL A 69 -10.15 7.80 -26.26
CA VAL A 69 -9.07 8.22 -25.38
C VAL A 69 -7.75 7.90 -26.08
N ASP A 70 -7.03 8.95 -26.48
CA ASP A 70 -5.68 8.81 -27.00
C ASP A 70 -4.65 8.75 -25.86
N LEU A 71 -3.47 8.20 -26.16
CA LEU A 71 -2.37 8.08 -25.19
C LEU A 71 -2.00 9.45 -24.58
N GLN A 72 -2.11 10.53 -25.35
CA GLN A 72 -1.84 11.90 -24.88
C GLN A 72 -2.81 12.35 -23.79
N CYS A 73 -4.11 12.04 -23.93
CA CYS A 73 -5.12 12.36 -22.92
C CYS A 73 -4.84 11.60 -21.61
N ILE A 74 -4.40 10.34 -21.69
CA ILE A 74 -4.02 9.56 -20.51
C ILE A 74 -2.81 10.17 -19.82
N HIS A 75 -1.76 10.55 -20.55
CA HIS A 75 -0.59 11.20 -19.95
C HIS A 75 -0.95 12.52 -19.26
N ALA A 76 -1.79 13.36 -19.90
CA ALA A 76 -2.27 14.61 -19.31
C ALA A 76 -3.03 14.37 -17.99
N ALA A 77 -3.88 13.33 -17.96
CA ALA A 77 -4.60 12.96 -16.74
C ALA A 77 -3.67 12.41 -15.65
N LEU A 78 -2.77 11.48 -15.99
CA LEU A 78 -1.82 10.88 -15.03
C LEU A 78 -0.83 11.91 -14.45
N ASN A 79 -0.43 12.92 -15.23
CA ASN A 79 0.42 14.02 -14.77
C ASN A 79 -0.27 14.94 -13.76
N THR A 80 -1.61 14.96 -13.77
CA THR A 80 -2.42 15.75 -12.84
C THR A 80 -2.51 15.10 -11.46
N ILE A 81 -2.36 13.77 -11.38
CA ILE A 81 -2.46 13.00 -10.13
C ILE A 81 -1.26 13.27 -9.24
N LYS A 82 -1.53 13.65 -8.00
CA LYS A 82 -0.56 13.79 -6.92
C LYS A 82 -0.96 12.90 -5.76
N ALA A 83 -0.02 12.59 -4.88
CA ALA A 83 -0.26 11.78 -3.70
C ALA A 83 -0.79 12.64 -2.54
N ASP A 84 -1.99 13.18 -2.70
CA ASP A 84 -2.71 14.04 -1.76
C ASP A 84 -4.15 13.57 -1.47
N GLY A 85 -4.46 12.31 -1.76
CA GLY A 85 -5.77 11.70 -1.54
C GLY A 85 -6.14 11.67 -0.05
N GLN A 86 -7.31 12.21 0.27
CA GLN A 86 -7.84 12.34 1.64
C GLN A 86 -8.94 11.32 1.94
N THR A 87 -9.60 10.78 0.91
CA THR A 87 -10.73 9.85 1.08
C THR A 87 -10.25 8.40 1.22
N PRO A 88 -10.94 7.56 2.02
CA PRO A 88 -10.61 6.15 2.12
C PRO A 88 -10.96 5.41 0.83
N LEU A 89 -10.24 4.32 0.56
CA LEU A 89 -10.41 3.51 -0.65
C LEU A 89 -11.83 2.93 -0.78
N SER A 90 -12.50 2.61 0.34
CA SER A 90 -13.88 2.13 0.41
C SER A 90 -14.86 3.13 -0.24
N VAL A 91 -14.75 4.41 0.09
CA VAL A 91 -15.55 5.49 -0.50
C VAL A 91 -15.20 5.70 -1.98
N GLY A 92 -13.93 5.59 -2.36
CA GLY A 92 -13.51 5.63 -3.77
C GLY A 92 -14.15 4.53 -4.63
N LEU A 93 -14.22 3.30 -4.10
CA LEU A 93 -14.91 2.18 -4.74
C LEU A 93 -16.42 2.43 -4.84
N GLN A 94 -17.05 2.94 -3.78
CA GLN A 94 -18.48 3.27 -3.78
C GLN A 94 -18.82 4.33 -4.84
N ARG A 95 -18.01 5.39 -4.96
CA ARG A 95 -18.15 6.42 -6.01
C ARG A 95 -18.00 5.81 -7.42
N THR A 96 -17.06 4.87 -7.58
CA THR A 96 -16.86 4.15 -8.84
C THR A 96 -18.11 3.34 -9.23
N PHE A 97 -18.68 2.57 -8.29
CA PHE A 97 -19.89 1.79 -8.54
C PHE A 97 -21.10 2.70 -8.81
N ARG A 98 -21.23 3.81 -8.09
CA ARG A 98 -22.28 4.82 -8.35
C ARG A 98 -22.19 5.34 -9.78
N MET A 99 -21.00 5.73 -10.24
CA MET A 99 -20.76 6.21 -11.61
C MET A 99 -21.19 5.19 -12.66
N LEU A 100 -20.81 3.91 -12.48
CA LEU A 100 -21.16 2.84 -13.42
C LEU A 100 -22.67 2.54 -13.42
N ASN A 101 -23.30 2.48 -12.24
CA ASN A 101 -24.73 2.26 -12.10
C ASN A 101 -25.56 3.39 -12.72
N LEU A 102 -25.10 4.63 -12.60
CA LEU A 102 -25.70 5.80 -13.23
C LEU A 102 -25.80 5.63 -14.76
N ASN A 103 -24.69 5.24 -15.38
CA ASN A 103 -24.63 4.99 -16.83
C ASN A 103 -25.55 3.82 -17.24
N ARG A 104 -25.52 2.72 -16.48
CA ARG A 104 -26.34 1.53 -16.74
C ARG A 104 -27.85 1.83 -16.65
N LEU A 105 -28.27 2.60 -15.66
CA LEU A 105 -29.66 3.01 -15.45
C LEU A 105 -30.14 3.97 -16.55
N GLN A 106 -29.32 4.94 -16.96
CA GLN A 106 -29.64 5.86 -18.05
C GLN A 106 -29.91 5.11 -19.37
N LEU A 107 -29.06 4.12 -19.68
CA LEU A 107 -29.22 3.27 -20.87
C LEU A 107 -30.46 2.38 -20.79
N GLY A 108 -30.99 2.13 -19.60
CA GLY A 108 -32.17 1.28 -19.39
C GLY A 108 -31.86 -0.21 -19.53
N LEU A 109 -30.63 -0.63 -19.15
CA LEU A 109 -30.21 -2.03 -19.17
C LEU A 109 -30.80 -2.84 -18.00
N GLU A 110 -31.27 -2.15 -16.95
CA GLU A 110 -31.96 -2.76 -15.82
C GLU A 110 -33.42 -3.05 -16.15
N ASN A 111 -33.77 -4.33 -16.20
CA ASN A 111 -35.07 -4.84 -16.62
C ASN A 111 -35.76 -5.65 -15.50
N TYR A 112 -35.88 -5.05 -14.31
CA TYR A 112 -36.55 -5.68 -13.17
C TYR A 112 -37.95 -6.20 -13.53
N GLY A 113 -38.25 -7.45 -13.15
CA GLY A 113 -39.53 -8.10 -13.43
C GLY A 113 -39.67 -8.72 -14.83
N MET A 114 -38.58 -8.86 -15.59
CA MET A 114 -38.60 -9.45 -16.95
C MET A 114 -37.57 -10.56 -17.16
N GLY A 115 -37.00 -11.11 -16.08
CA GLY A 115 -35.90 -12.05 -16.19
C GLY A 115 -34.55 -11.38 -16.47
N MET A 116 -33.46 -12.13 -16.35
CA MET A 116 -32.09 -11.63 -16.52
C MET A 116 -31.56 -12.01 -17.90
N PHE A 117 -31.45 -11.05 -18.83
CA PHE A 117 -30.93 -11.32 -20.18
C PHE A 117 -29.41 -11.15 -20.24
N PRO A 118 -28.62 -12.20 -20.53
CA PRO A 118 -27.15 -12.09 -20.62
C PRO A 118 -26.66 -11.11 -21.69
N SER A 119 -27.48 -10.77 -22.70
CA SER A 119 -27.10 -9.76 -23.69
C SER A 119 -27.20 -8.31 -23.22
N TYR A 120 -27.94 -8.03 -22.13
CA TYR A 120 -28.13 -6.67 -21.60
C TYR A 120 -27.01 -6.32 -20.63
N ILE A 121 -25.81 -6.20 -21.20
CA ILE A 121 -24.59 -5.93 -20.46
C ILE A 121 -23.91 -4.66 -20.95
N GLU A 122 -23.28 -3.98 -20.00
CA GLU A 122 -22.30 -2.94 -20.24
C GLU A 122 -21.07 -3.30 -19.41
N PRO A 123 -20.20 -4.18 -19.93
CA PRO A 123 -19.18 -4.82 -19.13
C PRO A 123 -18.18 -3.77 -18.64
N ALA A 124 -17.97 -3.74 -17.33
CA ALA A 124 -17.05 -2.82 -16.67
C ALA A 124 -15.96 -3.60 -15.93
N VAL A 125 -14.71 -3.19 -16.12
CA VAL A 125 -13.55 -3.74 -15.42
C VAL A 125 -12.89 -2.62 -14.64
N ILE A 126 -12.80 -2.78 -13.33
CA ILE A 126 -12.15 -1.85 -12.41
C ILE A 126 -10.78 -2.42 -12.06
N LEU A 127 -9.72 -1.68 -12.36
CA LEU A 127 -8.36 -1.97 -11.91
C LEU A 127 -8.06 -1.04 -10.75
N CYS A 128 -8.05 -1.59 -9.54
CA CYS A 128 -7.67 -0.87 -8.33
C CYS A 128 -6.18 -1.07 -8.07
N ILE A 129 -5.38 0.00 -8.16
CA ILE A 129 -3.94 -0.06 -7.87
C ILE A 129 -3.70 0.64 -6.53
N THR A 130 -3.19 -0.10 -5.55
CA THR A 130 -2.99 0.36 -4.17
C THR A 130 -1.72 -0.27 -3.57
N ASP A 131 -1.19 0.26 -2.48
CA ASP A 131 -0.11 -0.34 -1.70
C ASP A 131 -0.61 -1.44 -0.73
N GLY A 132 -1.94 -1.55 -0.56
CA GLY A 132 -2.56 -2.49 0.37
C GLY A 132 -2.47 -2.07 1.84
N CYS A 133 -1.89 -0.90 2.12
CA CYS A 133 -1.88 -0.26 3.43
C CYS A 133 -3.16 0.55 3.61
N CYS A 134 -4.31 -0.13 3.57
CA CYS A 134 -5.58 0.53 3.88
C CYS A 134 -5.63 0.85 5.38
N SER A 135 -5.79 2.14 5.69
CA SER A 135 -5.96 2.75 7.00
C SER A 135 -6.61 1.81 8.03
N THR A 136 -5.77 1.35 8.96
CA THR A 136 -6.13 0.57 10.14
C THR A 136 -6.90 1.43 11.13
N SER A 137 -8.20 1.63 10.92
CA SER A 137 -9.19 1.91 11.98
C SER A 137 -10.56 2.17 11.36
N LEU A 138 -11.57 1.34 11.70
CA LEU A 138 -13.03 1.50 11.51
C LEU A 138 -13.78 0.72 10.39
N ASP A 139 -13.14 0.05 9.44
CA ASP A 139 -13.86 -0.31 8.18
C ASP A 139 -14.19 -1.80 7.93
N GLU A 140 -14.14 -2.69 8.93
CA GLU A 140 -14.69 -4.06 8.73
C GLU A 140 -16.23 -4.05 8.74
N SER A 141 -16.85 -3.15 9.51
CA SER A 141 -18.29 -2.86 9.43
C SER A 141 -18.63 -2.05 8.20
N ILE A 142 -17.75 -1.14 7.74
CA ILE A 142 -18.03 -0.26 6.59
C ILE A 142 -18.08 -1.02 5.27
N LEU A 143 -17.34 -2.12 5.08
CA LEU A 143 -17.48 -2.93 3.86
C LEU A 143 -18.70 -3.85 3.84
N LYS A 144 -19.24 -4.25 5.01
CA LYS A 144 -20.59 -4.81 5.10
C LYS A 144 -21.65 -3.69 4.95
N ASP A 145 -21.36 -2.49 5.44
CA ASP A 145 -22.21 -1.29 5.36
C ASP A 145 -22.04 -0.46 4.07
N VAL A 146 -21.19 -0.88 3.13
CA VAL A 146 -21.34 -0.50 1.70
C VAL A 146 -22.73 -0.92 1.22
N SER A 147 -23.35 -1.88 1.92
CA SER A 147 -24.75 -2.23 1.75
C SER A 147 -25.74 -1.34 2.51
N MET A 148 -25.38 -0.58 3.57
CA MET A 148 -26.42 0.03 4.44
C MET A 148 -26.15 1.31 5.28
N SER A 149 -25.00 1.99 5.34
CA SER A 149 -24.92 3.17 6.24
C SER A 149 -24.00 4.34 5.82
N SER A 150 -24.55 5.30 5.05
CA SER A 150 -24.27 6.75 5.21
C SER A 150 -25.31 7.56 4.40
N ILE A 151 -26.14 8.30 5.12
CA ILE A 151 -27.41 8.91 4.67
C ILE A 151 -27.24 10.12 3.70
N GLU A 152 -26.09 10.32 3.05
CA GLU A 152 -25.92 11.43 2.10
C GLU A 152 -25.63 11.04 0.64
N THR A 153 -25.42 9.76 0.31
CA THR A 153 -25.21 9.33 -1.09
C THR A 153 -25.86 7.98 -1.42
N THR A 154 -27.20 7.92 -1.41
CA THR A 154 -27.91 6.73 -1.90
C THR A 154 -27.49 6.43 -3.34
N ILE A 155 -26.93 5.24 -3.56
CA ILE A 155 -26.64 4.73 -4.90
C ILE A 155 -27.98 4.59 -5.62
N PHE A 156 -28.13 5.23 -6.78
CA PHE A 156 -29.38 5.20 -7.53
C PHE A 156 -29.79 3.75 -7.83
N GLY A 157 -31.01 3.37 -7.46
CA GLY A 157 -31.56 2.04 -7.71
C GLY A 157 -31.29 0.97 -6.63
N GLN A 158 -30.68 1.32 -5.50
CA GLN A 158 -30.42 0.39 -4.37
C GLN A 158 -31.66 -0.38 -3.82
N PRO A 159 -32.90 0.15 -3.76
CA PRO A 159 -34.02 -0.66 -3.23
C PRO A 159 -34.36 -1.88 -4.11
N LEU A 160 -33.84 -1.96 -5.34
CA LEU A 160 -34.11 -3.05 -6.28
C LEU A 160 -32.95 -4.04 -6.41
N THR A 161 -31.82 -3.83 -5.73
CA THR A 161 -30.62 -4.68 -5.83
C THR A 161 -29.92 -4.78 -4.49
N ASN A 162 -29.57 -6.00 -4.07
CA ASN A 162 -28.96 -6.24 -2.76
C ASN A 162 -27.55 -5.64 -2.66
N ASP A 163 -26.76 -5.76 -3.73
CA ASP A 163 -25.35 -5.34 -3.74
C ASP A 163 -25.14 -4.04 -4.53
N SER A 164 -24.05 -3.32 -4.23
CA SER A 164 -23.71 -2.07 -4.92
C SER A 164 -23.19 -2.27 -6.35
N PHE A 165 -22.74 -3.48 -6.69
CA PHE A 165 -22.20 -3.84 -8.00
C PHE A 165 -23.19 -4.70 -8.81
N ARG A 166 -22.87 -4.94 -10.09
CA ARG A 166 -23.69 -5.71 -11.04
C ARG A 166 -22.92 -6.93 -11.53
N TRP A 167 -23.62 -7.95 -12.01
CA TRP A 167 -23.04 -9.19 -12.57
C TRP A 167 -22.00 -9.02 -13.70
N ASP A 168 -21.92 -7.87 -14.35
CA ASP A 168 -20.98 -7.57 -15.43
C ASP A 168 -19.85 -6.62 -15.00
N TYR A 169 -19.78 -6.30 -13.70
CA TYR A 169 -18.68 -5.54 -13.10
C TYR A 169 -17.65 -6.49 -12.52
N ARG A 170 -16.38 -6.22 -12.79
CA ARG A 170 -15.25 -7.02 -12.27
C ARG A 170 -14.19 -6.12 -11.68
N LEU A 171 -13.83 -6.36 -10.43
CA LEU A 171 -12.76 -5.65 -9.74
C LEU A 171 -11.51 -6.53 -9.68
N TYR A 172 -10.41 -6.03 -10.25
CA TYR A 172 -9.08 -6.59 -10.07
C TYR A 172 -8.26 -5.64 -9.21
N SER A 173 -7.67 -6.15 -8.14
CA SER A 173 -6.78 -5.38 -7.27
C SER A 173 -5.33 -5.70 -7.59
N VAL A 174 -4.50 -4.67 -7.74
CA VAL A 174 -3.06 -4.76 -7.93
C VAL A 174 -2.41 -4.10 -6.72
N ILE A 175 -1.87 -4.92 -5.85
CA ILE A 175 -1.25 -4.51 -4.58
C ILE A 175 0.25 -4.39 -4.80
N LEU A 176 0.77 -3.17 -4.70
CA LEU A 176 2.17 -2.84 -4.91
C LEU A 176 2.94 -3.01 -3.60
N ARG A 177 3.74 -4.07 -3.48
CA ARG A 177 4.65 -4.32 -2.34
C ARG A 177 6.09 -4.38 -2.81
N TYR A 178 6.60 -3.23 -3.22
CA TYR A 178 7.99 -3.10 -3.66
C TYR A 178 8.92 -2.96 -2.44
N PRO A 179 10.04 -3.71 -2.41
CA PRO A 179 11.04 -3.54 -1.37
C PRO A 179 11.74 -2.16 -1.50
N GLY A 180 11.98 -1.52 -0.36
CA GLY A 180 12.75 -0.27 -0.28
C GLY A 180 14.27 -0.49 -0.28
N PHE A 181 14.72 -1.68 0.13
CA PHE A 181 16.13 -2.04 0.28
C PHE A 181 16.44 -3.38 -0.40
N VAL A 182 17.69 -3.58 -0.86
CA VAL A 182 18.12 -4.84 -1.52
C VAL A 182 18.03 -6.02 -0.56
N GLU A 183 18.28 -5.78 0.73
CA GLU A 183 18.33 -6.82 1.79
C GLU A 183 16.95 -7.41 2.12
N THR A 184 15.84 -6.74 1.75
CA THR A 184 14.47 -7.22 2.01
C THR A 184 13.89 -8.06 0.86
N VAL A 185 14.70 -8.37 -0.16
CA VAL A 185 14.25 -9.14 -1.34
C VAL A 185 14.14 -10.64 -1.04
N ASP A 186 14.94 -11.15 -0.09
CA ASP A 186 15.03 -12.59 0.20
C ASP A 186 14.02 -13.09 1.26
N THR A 187 13.31 -12.19 1.95
CA THR A 187 12.15 -12.59 2.76
C THR A 187 10.95 -12.81 1.85
N THR A 188 10.79 -14.03 1.33
CA THR A 188 9.54 -14.47 0.72
C THR A 188 8.41 -14.33 1.74
N PHE A 189 7.68 -13.22 1.67
CA PHE A 189 6.49 -12.96 2.46
C PHE A 189 5.53 -14.14 2.33
N GLN A 190 5.16 -14.75 3.47
CA GLN A 190 4.25 -15.88 3.50
C GLN A 190 2.90 -15.48 2.88
N LYS A 191 2.43 -16.26 1.89
CA LYS A 191 1.18 -16.02 1.15
C LYS A 191 -0.08 -16.10 2.02
N SER A 192 0.01 -16.59 3.26
CA SER A 192 -1.12 -16.79 4.17
C SER A 192 -1.71 -15.49 4.72
N ASP A 193 -0.88 -14.49 5.06
CA ASP A 193 -1.34 -13.21 5.65
C ASP A 193 -1.96 -12.27 4.60
N MET A 194 -1.89 -12.65 3.32
CA MET A 194 -2.24 -11.82 2.19
C MET A 194 -3.73 -11.92 1.82
N ASN A 195 -4.36 -13.09 1.98
CA ASN A 195 -5.76 -13.35 1.59
C ASN A 195 -6.81 -12.62 2.45
N GLU A 196 -6.40 -11.97 3.54
CA GLU A 196 -7.32 -11.29 4.45
C GLU A 196 -7.60 -9.82 4.09
N LEU A 197 -6.86 -9.24 3.13
CA LEU A 197 -7.04 -7.84 2.74
C LEU A 197 -8.48 -7.58 2.22
N PRO A 198 -9.20 -6.57 2.75
CA PRO A 198 -10.59 -6.33 2.36
C PRO A 198 -10.77 -6.01 0.86
N VAL A 199 -9.77 -5.40 0.23
CA VAL A 199 -9.76 -5.10 -1.21
C VAL A 199 -9.71 -6.39 -2.06
N VAL A 200 -9.06 -7.44 -1.55
CA VAL A 200 -8.98 -8.74 -2.23
C VAL A 200 -10.30 -9.48 -2.08
N LYS A 201 -10.88 -9.49 -0.87
CA LYS A 201 -12.22 -10.03 -0.63
C LYS A 201 -13.28 -9.37 -1.53
N THR A 202 -13.26 -8.04 -1.67
CA THR A 202 -14.18 -7.33 -2.59
C THR A 202 -13.91 -7.66 -4.06
N SER A 203 -12.65 -7.86 -4.44
CA SER A 203 -12.30 -8.33 -5.79
C SER A 203 -12.92 -9.71 -6.07
N GLU A 204 -12.81 -10.64 -5.13
CA GLU A 204 -13.42 -11.98 -5.22
C GLU A 204 -14.95 -11.95 -5.24
N LEU A 205 -15.59 -11.06 -4.47
CA LEU A 205 -17.04 -10.88 -4.47
C LEU A 205 -17.59 -10.54 -5.87
N THR A 206 -16.88 -9.69 -6.62
CA THR A 206 -17.24 -9.31 -8.00
C THR A 206 -16.80 -10.30 -9.08
N GLY A 207 -16.24 -11.46 -8.70
CA GLY A 207 -15.70 -12.45 -9.64
C GLY A 207 -14.34 -12.08 -10.25
N GLY A 208 -13.63 -11.11 -9.66
CA GLY A 208 -12.25 -10.75 -9.99
C GLY A 208 -11.22 -11.44 -9.07
N LYS A 209 -9.97 -10.96 -9.11
CA LYS A 209 -8.84 -11.49 -8.31
C LYS A 209 -7.90 -10.38 -7.86
N GLY A 210 -7.28 -10.55 -6.70
CA GLY A 210 -6.18 -9.72 -6.23
C GLY A 210 -4.82 -10.25 -6.69
N PHE A 211 -3.94 -9.34 -7.09
CA PHE A 211 -2.57 -9.62 -7.52
C PHE A 211 -1.59 -8.88 -6.61
N TYR A 212 -0.60 -9.59 -6.11
CA TYR A 212 0.52 -9.02 -5.35
C TYR A 212 1.69 -8.86 -6.30
N VAL A 213 2.27 -7.66 -6.30
CA VAL A 213 3.36 -7.31 -7.20
C VAL A 213 4.52 -6.77 -6.38
N SER A 214 5.66 -7.43 -6.46
CA SER A 214 6.88 -7.02 -5.76
C SER A 214 7.95 -6.45 -6.69
N ASP A 215 7.88 -6.76 -7.99
CA ASP A 215 8.81 -6.26 -9.00
C ASP A 215 8.09 -5.80 -10.29
N ASN A 216 8.76 -4.94 -11.07
CA ASN A 216 8.25 -4.44 -12.35
C ASN A 216 8.07 -5.57 -13.39
N ARG A 217 8.86 -6.64 -13.33
CA ARG A 217 8.66 -7.80 -14.21
C ARG A 217 7.37 -8.55 -13.88
N GLU A 218 7.10 -8.75 -12.58
CA GLU A 218 5.85 -9.36 -12.11
C GLU A 218 4.65 -8.48 -12.44
N LEU A 219 4.81 -7.15 -12.32
CA LEU A 219 3.79 -6.18 -12.73
C LEU A 219 3.42 -6.38 -14.20
N GLN A 220 4.41 -6.45 -15.08
CA GLN A 220 4.15 -6.64 -16.51
C GLN A 220 3.46 -7.98 -16.78
N GLN A 221 3.93 -9.08 -16.20
CA GLN A 221 3.30 -10.41 -16.34
C GLN A 221 1.86 -10.41 -15.84
N CYS A 222 1.60 -9.77 -14.70
CA CYS A 222 0.27 -9.59 -14.14
C CYS A 222 -0.65 -8.85 -15.13
N LEU A 223 -0.22 -7.71 -15.65
CA LEU A 223 -1.01 -6.90 -16.60
C LEU A 223 -1.26 -7.64 -17.93
N GLU A 224 -0.29 -8.39 -18.43
CA GLU A 224 -0.44 -9.24 -19.62
C GLU A 224 -1.46 -10.36 -19.41
N SER A 225 -1.48 -10.96 -18.22
CA SER A 225 -2.46 -11.98 -17.82
C SER A 225 -3.88 -11.43 -17.61
N LEU A 226 -3.99 -10.15 -17.22
CA LEU A 226 -5.26 -9.46 -16.95
C LEU A 226 -5.92 -8.97 -18.25
N ALA A 227 -5.14 -8.47 -19.21
CA ALA A 227 -5.64 -7.96 -20.48
C ALA A 227 -6.61 -8.89 -21.27
N PRO A 228 -6.41 -10.22 -21.37
CA PRO A 228 -7.37 -11.12 -22.01
C PRO A 228 -8.66 -11.33 -21.21
N LYS A 229 -8.63 -11.14 -19.87
CA LYS A 229 -9.80 -11.31 -19.00
C LYS A 229 -10.82 -10.18 -19.13
N CYS A 230 -10.42 -9.01 -19.64
CA CYS A 230 -11.32 -7.86 -19.89
C CYS A 230 -12.28 -8.01 -21.09
N GLN A 231 -12.64 -9.23 -21.46
CA GLN A 231 -13.66 -9.51 -22.49
C GLN A 231 -15.08 -9.34 -21.94
N PRO A 232 -16.08 -9.03 -22.78
CA PRO A 232 -17.48 -8.96 -22.36
C PRO A 232 -17.92 -10.31 -21.79
N ALA A 233 -18.28 -10.31 -20.52
CA ALA A 233 -18.67 -11.51 -19.79
C ALA A 233 -19.50 -11.16 -18.56
N VAL A 234 -20.23 -12.14 -18.06
CA VAL A 234 -21.11 -12.06 -16.90
C VAL A 234 -20.64 -13.07 -15.86
N VAL A 235 -20.77 -12.70 -14.58
CA VAL A 235 -20.49 -13.58 -13.45
C VAL A 235 -21.78 -14.27 -13.00
N ILE A 236 -21.70 -15.59 -12.85
CA ILE A 236 -22.80 -16.45 -12.39
C ILE A 236 -22.27 -17.32 -11.25
N ASP A 237 -23.08 -17.46 -10.20
CA ASP A 237 -22.73 -18.29 -9.05
C ASP A 237 -23.38 -19.68 -9.23
N PHE A 238 -22.56 -20.72 -9.42
CA PHE A 238 -23.02 -22.09 -9.57
C PHE A 238 -22.91 -22.86 -8.25
N THR A 239 -23.99 -23.53 -7.86
CA THR A 239 -24.00 -24.43 -6.70
C THR A 239 -24.15 -25.87 -7.18
N PRO A 240 -23.11 -26.73 -7.04
CA PRO A 240 -23.23 -28.15 -7.35
C PRO A 240 -24.13 -28.84 -6.32
N GLY A 241 -24.88 -29.87 -6.75
CA GLY A 241 -25.66 -30.68 -5.82
C GLY A 241 -24.81 -31.55 -4.88
N ALA A 242 -25.42 -32.16 -3.86
CA ALA A 242 -24.74 -32.81 -2.73
C ALA A 242 -23.75 -33.95 -3.07
N ASP A 243 -23.83 -34.56 -4.25
CA ASP A 243 -23.01 -35.74 -4.62
C ASP A 243 -21.62 -35.40 -5.21
N PHE A 244 -21.20 -34.14 -5.16
CA PHE A 244 -19.90 -33.69 -5.69
C PHE A 244 -18.76 -33.70 -4.65
N GLU A 245 -18.99 -34.18 -3.42
CA GLU A 245 -18.01 -34.20 -2.33
C GLU A 245 -17.11 -35.45 -2.36
N GLN A 246 -15.87 -35.30 -2.84
CA GLN A 246 -14.72 -36.12 -2.45
C GLN A 246 -13.46 -35.25 -2.41
N SER A 247 -13.35 -34.37 -1.41
CA SER A 247 -12.07 -33.84 -0.92
C SER A 247 -12.25 -33.22 0.46
N GLU A 248 -11.88 -33.97 1.50
CA GLU A 248 -11.75 -33.46 2.86
C GLU A 248 -10.60 -32.45 2.92
N THR A 249 -10.92 -31.14 2.95
CA THR A 249 -10.18 -30.06 3.65
C THR A 249 -10.74 -28.70 3.25
N SER A 250 -11.73 -28.18 3.98
CA SER A 250 -11.86 -26.74 4.28
C SER A 250 -13.06 -26.47 5.17
N THR A 251 -12.80 -25.77 6.27
CA THR A 251 -13.75 -25.18 7.21
C THR A 251 -14.83 -24.32 6.51
N HIS A 252 -16.10 -24.57 6.88
CA HIS A 252 -17.31 -23.78 6.64
C HIS A 252 -17.20 -22.50 5.77
N ASN A 253 -17.63 -22.59 4.52
CA ASN A 253 -18.40 -21.56 3.80
C ASN A 253 -19.06 -22.22 2.57
N GLU A 254 -20.31 -21.87 2.28
CA GLU A 254 -21.15 -22.44 1.22
C GLU A 254 -20.38 -22.72 -0.10
N ASN A 255 -20.37 -23.97 -0.58
CA ASN A 255 -19.66 -24.48 -1.78
C ASN A 255 -20.16 -23.86 -3.11
N THR A 256 -20.13 -22.53 -3.23
CA THR A 256 -20.57 -21.77 -4.41
C THR A 256 -19.37 -21.44 -5.29
N HIS A 257 -19.48 -21.74 -6.58
CA HIS A 257 -18.43 -21.52 -7.58
C HIS A 257 -18.80 -20.33 -8.46
N LYS A 258 -18.12 -19.19 -8.25
CA LYS A 258 -18.27 -18.02 -9.13
C LYS A 258 -17.58 -18.28 -10.46
N GLN A 259 -18.35 -18.20 -11.54
CA GLN A 259 -17.87 -18.56 -12.86
C GLN A 259 -18.15 -17.44 -13.86
N LEU A 260 -17.12 -17.07 -14.61
CA LEU A 260 -17.25 -16.13 -15.70
C LEU A 260 -17.82 -16.83 -16.94
N VAL A 261 -18.83 -16.20 -17.55
CA VAL A 261 -19.52 -16.67 -18.75
C VAL A 261 -19.35 -15.63 -19.86
N TYR A 262 -18.62 -16.00 -20.91
CA TYR A 262 -18.31 -15.13 -22.04
C TYR A 262 -19.51 -14.93 -22.97
N ILE A 263 -19.74 -13.67 -23.34
CA ILE A 263 -20.83 -13.28 -24.23
C ILE A 263 -20.24 -12.75 -25.54
N LYS A 264 -20.49 -13.48 -26.63
CA LYS A 264 -20.02 -13.09 -27.97
C LYS A 264 -20.98 -12.05 -28.56
N LEU A 265 -20.64 -10.76 -28.39
CA LEU A 265 -21.41 -9.61 -28.91
C LEU A 265 -21.25 -9.39 -30.43
N MET A 266 -21.06 -10.45 -31.23
CA MET A 266 -20.92 -10.31 -32.69
C MET A 266 -22.28 -10.00 -33.31
N GLY A 267 -22.47 -8.76 -33.79
CA GLY A 267 -23.60 -8.39 -34.63
C GLY A 267 -24.96 -8.45 -33.93
N ARG A 268 -25.11 -7.80 -32.77
CA ARG A 268 -26.42 -7.58 -32.09
C ARG A 268 -27.28 -8.86 -31.96
N VAL A 269 -26.67 -10.02 -31.76
CA VAL A 269 -27.43 -11.23 -31.37
C VAL A 269 -27.88 -11.01 -29.93
N CYS A 270 -29.11 -10.52 -29.77
CA CYS A 270 -29.77 -10.44 -28.47
C CYS A 270 -29.96 -11.87 -27.95
N SER A 271 -29.70 -12.06 -26.65
CA SER A 271 -30.08 -13.28 -25.93
C SER A 271 -31.57 -13.51 -26.13
N ASN A 272 -31.96 -14.69 -26.56
CA ASN A 272 -33.36 -15.02 -26.79
C ASN A 272 -34.04 -15.38 -25.47
N TRP A 273 -33.35 -16.04 -24.56
CA TRP A 273 -33.92 -16.54 -23.30
C TRP A 273 -33.35 -15.81 -22.08
N PRO A 274 -34.21 -15.35 -21.15
CA PRO A 274 -33.76 -14.82 -19.88
C PRO A 274 -33.37 -15.96 -18.92
N ILE A 275 -32.41 -15.70 -18.03
CA ILE A 275 -32.22 -16.50 -16.81
C ILE A 275 -33.38 -16.15 -15.85
N PRO A 276 -34.03 -17.14 -15.22
CA PRO A 276 -35.17 -16.89 -14.34
C PRO A 276 -34.79 -16.02 -13.14
N GLU A 277 -35.71 -15.16 -12.70
CA GLU A 277 -35.56 -14.40 -11.46
C GLU A 277 -35.78 -15.28 -10.23
N THR A 278 -35.34 -14.83 -9.06
CA THR A 278 -35.52 -15.53 -7.77
C THR A 278 -36.95 -15.45 -7.22
N PHE A 279 -37.83 -14.70 -7.90
CA PHE A 279 -39.21 -14.47 -7.53
C PHE A 279 -40.09 -14.41 -8.78
N TRP A 280 -41.37 -14.75 -8.62
CA TRP A 280 -42.39 -14.63 -9.67
C TRP A 280 -43.24 -13.39 -9.42
N LEU A 281 -43.75 -12.78 -10.50
CA LEU A 281 -44.62 -11.61 -10.41
C LEU A 281 -46.06 -12.07 -10.18
N ASP A 282 -46.46 -12.15 -8.91
CA ASP A 282 -47.85 -12.36 -8.51
C ASP A 282 -48.57 -11.03 -8.28
N ASP A 283 -49.89 -10.99 -8.49
CA ASP A 283 -50.70 -9.76 -8.38
C ASP A 283 -50.64 -9.14 -6.96
N GLU A 284 -50.32 -9.93 -5.93
CA GLU A 284 -50.08 -9.48 -4.55
C GLU A 284 -48.70 -8.81 -4.34
N LEU A 285 -47.64 -9.36 -4.94
CA LEU A 285 -46.26 -8.84 -4.86
C LEU A 285 -46.12 -7.48 -5.56
N ILE A 286 -46.99 -7.22 -6.52
CA ILE A 286 -47.06 -5.96 -7.26
C ILE A 286 -47.54 -4.80 -6.35
N SER A 287 -48.32 -5.09 -5.30
CA SER A 287 -48.91 -4.10 -4.41
C SER A 287 -48.00 -3.63 -3.26
N SER A 288 -46.93 -4.37 -2.91
CA SER A 288 -46.17 -4.18 -1.67
C SER A 288 -44.70 -3.78 -1.82
N HIS A 289 -44.21 -3.60 -3.05
CA HIS A 289 -42.80 -3.38 -3.50
C HIS A 289 -42.07 -4.66 -3.95
N LEU A 290 -41.29 -4.53 -5.03
CA LEU A 290 -40.48 -5.63 -5.59
C LEU A 290 -39.37 -6.05 -4.62
N PRO A 291 -39.12 -7.36 -4.45
CA PRO A 291 -37.95 -7.84 -3.74
C PRO A 291 -36.67 -7.44 -4.47
N ALA A 292 -35.62 -7.17 -3.71
CA ALA A 292 -34.34 -6.77 -4.25
C ALA A 292 -33.62 -7.97 -4.91
N ARG A 293 -33.07 -7.72 -6.10
CA ARG A 293 -32.39 -8.71 -6.93
C ARG A 293 -30.94 -8.94 -6.44
N PRO A 294 -30.44 -10.18 -6.36
CA PRO A 294 -29.01 -10.40 -6.11
C PRO A 294 -28.17 -9.92 -7.30
N ALA A 295 -26.94 -9.41 -7.06
CA ALA A 295 -26.10 -8.98 -8.17
C ALA A 295 -25.73 -10.13 -9.09
N HIS A 296 -25.41 -11.32 -8.55
CA HIS A 296 -25.10 -12.52 -9.32
C HIS A 296 -26.27 -13.51 -9.29
N PRO A 297 -26.73 -14.04 -10.44
CA PRO A 297 -27.74 -15.09 -10.45
C PRO A 297 -27.15 -16.38 -9.88
N ARG A 298 -27.87 -17.02 -8.96
CA ARG A 298 -27.53 -18.32 -8.39
C ARG A 298 -28.20 -19.43 -9.19
N ILE A 299 -27.39 -20.34 -9.74
CA ILE A 299 -27.86 -21.48 -10.55
C ILE A 299 -27.47 -22.78 -9.85
N PHE A 300 -28.45 -23.63 -9.59
CA PHE A 300 -28.22 -24.96 -9.05
C PHE A 300 -27.96 -25.95 -10.19
N VAL A 301 -26.94 -26.78 -10.05
CA VAL A 301 -26.57 -27.80 -11.04
C VAL A 301 -26.99 -29.18 -10.52
N SER A 302 -27.69 -29.95 -11.36
CA SER A 302 -28.13 -31.33 -11.06
C SER A 302 -26.98 -32.21 -10.57
N THR A 303 -27.27 -33.13 -9.64
CA THR A 303 -26.33 -34.19 -9.20
C THR A 303 -26.16 -35.30 -10.24
N SER A 304 -27.18 -35.53 -11.07
CA SER A 304 -27.19 -36.59 -12.09
C SER A 304 -27.17 -36.02 -13.51
N GLN A 305 -26.45 -36.71 -14.40
CA GLN A 305 -26.41 -36.38 -15.82
C GLN A 305 -27.61 -36.96 -16.57
N VAL A 306 -28.27 -36.14 -17.38
CA VAL A 306 -29.44 -36.52 -18.20
C VAL A 306 -29.06 -36.52 -19.68
N GLN A 307 -29.79 -37.27 -20.52
CA GLN A 307 -29.59 -37.22 -21.97
C GLN A 307 -29.88 -35.83 -22.53
N ILE A 308 -29.15 -35.45 -23.58
CA ILE A 308 -29.34 -34.17 -24.27
C ILE A 308 -30.78 -34.11 -24.82
N PRO A 309 -31.54 -33.03 -24.55
CA PRO A 309 -32.89 -32.89 -25.09
C PRO A 309 -32.87 -32.79 -26.61
N ASN A 310 -33.81 -33.45 -27.28
CA ASN A 310 -34.00 -33.35 -28.72
C ASN A 310 -34.72 -32.04 -29.04
N VAL A 311 -33.98 -31.06 -29.56
CA VAL A 311 -34.48 -29.72 -29.92
C VAL A 311 -34.36 -29.55 -31.44
N PRO A 312 -35.42 -29.08 -32.14
CA PRO A 312 -35.37 -28.82 -33.58
C PRO A 312 -34.25 -27.85 -33.99
N GLU A 313 -33.61 -28.09 -35.14
CA GLU A 313 -32.39 -27.38 -35.61
C GLU A 313 -32.58 -25.86 -35.77
N TYR A 314 -33.79 -25.40 -36.08
CA TYR A 314 -34.12 -23.97 -36.26
C TYR A 314 -34.61 -23.25 -35.00
N PHE A 315 -34.75 -23.96 -33.88
CA PHE A 315 -35.19 -23.35 -32.63
C PHE A 315 -34.05 -22.52 -32.02
N PRO A 316 -34.28 -21.26 -31.60
CA PRO A 316 -33.22 -20.42 -31.06
C PRO A 316 -32.74 -20.96 -29.70
N VAL A 317 -31.49 -21.43 -29.63
CA VAL A 317 -30.84 -21.82 -28.37
C VAL A 317 -29.66 -20.90 -28.10
N ASP A 318 -29.63 -20.32 -26.91
CA ASP A 318 -28.53 -19.44 -26.50
C ASP A 318 -27.38 -20.29 -25.97
N ARG A 319 -26.18 -20.13 -26.53
CA ARG A 319 -24.95 -20.84 -26.12
C ARG A 319 -23.92 -19.84 -25.59
N TYR A 320 -23.55 -20.01 -24.33
CA TYR A 320 -22.52 -19.22 -23.68
C TYR A 320 -21.33 -20.09 -23.27
N GLU A 321 -20.12 -19.53 -23.30
CA GLU A 321 -18.87 -20.26 -23.04
C GLU A 321 -18.35 -19.90 -21.64
N LEU A 322 -18.05 -20.91 -20.81
CA LEU A 322 -17.53 -20.70 -19.45
C LEU A 322 -16.01 -20.54 -19.47
N GLU A 323 -15.48 -19.66 -18.61
CA GLU A 323 -14.04 -19.54 -18.36
C GLU A 323 -13.47 -20.85 -17.77
N PRO A 324 -12.30 -21.32 -18.22
CA PRO A 324 -11.65 -22.48 -17.62
C PRO A 324 -11.33 -22.27 -16.14
N SER A 325 -11.92 -23.11 -15.28
CA SER A 325 -11.76 -23.15 -13.82
C SER A 325 -11.73 -24.60 -13.31
N LEU A 326 -11.40 -24.81 -12.03
CA LEU A 326 -11.48 -26.13 -11.39
C LEU A 326 -12.89 -26.74 -11.53
N PHE A 327 -13.93 -25.91 -11.40
CA PHE A 327 -15.31 -26.33 -11.60
C PHE A 327 -15.56 -26.85 -13.03
N THR A 328 -15.09 -26.13 -14.06
CA THR A 328 -15.24 -26.62 -15.44
C THR A 328 -14.44 -27.90 -15.71
N GLN A 329 -13.28 -28.07 -15.06
CA GLN A 329 -12.49 -29.31 -15.17
C GLN A 329 -13.25 -30.49 -14.58
N MET A 330 -13.89 -30.31 -13.42
CA MET A 330 -14.73 -31.35 -12.80
C MET A 330 -15.89 -31.78 -13.70
N LEU A 331 -16.50 -30.83 -14.42
CA LEU A 331 -17.59 -31.12 -15.36
C LEU A 331 -17.11 -31.83 -16.64
N CYS A 332 -15.87 -31.59 -17.08
CA CYS A 332 -15.28 -32.22 -18.27
C CYS A 332 -14.85 -33.68 -18.05
N ILE A 333 -14.64 -34.14 -16.81
CA ILE A 333 -14.19 -35.52 -16.51
C ILE A 333 -15.29 -36.57 -16.78
N ARG A 334 -16.56 -36.18 -16.79
CA ARG A 334 -17.71 -37.09 -16.96
C ARG A 334 -18.16 -37.23 -18.42
N ASP A 335 -19.08 -38.15 -18.69
CA ASP A 335 -19.52 -38.54 -20.04
C ASP A 335 -19.97 -37.33 -20.90
N PRO A 336 -19.33 -37.05 -22.06
CA PRO A 336 -19.65 -35.90 -22.92
C PRO A 336 -20.98 -36.06 -23.67
N ALA A 337 -21.56 -37.26 -23.71
CA ALA A 337 -22.86 -37.51 -24.36
C ALA A 337 -24.05 -37.09 -23.47
N LYS A 338 -23.81 -36.77 -22.19
CA LYS A 338 -24.84 -36.38 -21.22
C LYS A 338 -24.64 -34.95 -20.74
N VAL A 339 -25.70 -34.33 -20.25
CA VAL A 339 -25.72 -32.92 -19.82
C VAL A 339 -26.18 -32.77 -18.38
N TRP A 340 -25.75 -31.68 -17.77
CA TRP A 340 -26.10 -31.31 -16.41
C TRP A 340 -27.23 -30.29 -16.42
N GLN A 341 -28.38 -30.62 -15.86
CA GLN A 341 -29.51 -29.68 -15.83
C GLN A 341 -29.25 -28.53 -14.86
N CYS A 342 -29.71 -27.34 -15.24
CA CYS A 342 -29.59 -26.11 -14.47
C CYS A 342 -30.96 -25.64 -13.98
N PHE A 343 -31.05 -25.34 -12.69
CA PHE A 343 -32.26 -24.91 -12.00
C PHE A 343 -32.11 -23.50 -11.45
N GLY A 344 -33.21 -22.73 -11.50
CA GLY A 344 -33.25 -21.39 -10.92
C GLY A 344 -33.39 -21.44 -9.40
N ALA A 345 -32.86 -20.44 -8.70
CA ALA A 345 -33.02 -20.30 -7.26
C ALA A 345 -34.42 -19.77 -6.92
N ASP A 346 -35.41 -20.65 -6.84
CA ASP A 346 -36.78 -20.29 -6.49
C ASP A 346 -37.05 -20.59 -5.01
N GLY A 347 -37.33 -19.55 -4.21
CA GLY A 347 -37.46 -19.67 -2.75
C GLY A 347 -38.85 -20.13 -2.26
N LYS A 348 -39.87 -20.16 -3.14
CA LYS A 348 -41.26 -20.47 -2.76
C LYS A 348 -41.87 -21.67 -3.48
N HIS A 349 -41.42 -22.00 -4.68
CA HIS A 349 -41.93 -23.14 -5.44
C HIS A 349 -41.01 -24.35 -5.23
N ALA A 350 -41.47 -25.33 -4.45
CA ALA A 350 -40.73 -26.54 -4.05
C ALA A 350 -40.30 -27.48 -5.20
N GLN A 351 -40.61 -27.14 -6.46
CA GLN A 351 -40.15 -27.84 -7.66
C GLN A 351 -39.64 -26.81 -8.67
N SER A 352 -38.40 -26.34 -8.54
CA SER A 352 -37.77 -25.53 -9.58
C SER A 352 -37.63 -26.39 -10.84
N ALA A 353 -38.21 -25.96 -11.96
CA ALA A 353 -38.05 -26.65 -13.22
C ALA A 353 -36.72 -26.24 -13.89
N PRO A 354 -36.11 -27.12 -14.70
CA PRO A 354 -34.84 -26.81 -15.35
C PRO A 354 -35.06 -25.84 -16.52
N PHE A 355 -34.24 -24.79 -16.59
CA PHE A 355 -34.31 -23.76 -17.64
C PHE A 355 -33.13 -23.82 -18.61
N GLY A 356 -32.16 -24.68 -18.34
CA GLY A 356 -30.97 -24.83 -19.17
C GLY A 356 -30.15 -26.04 -18.78
N TYR A 357 -29.02 -26.23 -19.44
CA TYR A 357 -28.07 -27.27 -19.09
C TYR A 357 -26.63 -26.88 -19.43
N LEU A 358 -25.67 -27.49 -18.72
CA LEU A 358 -24.25 -27.41 -19.02
C LEU A 358 -23.83 -28.58 -19.89
N LYS A 359 -23.17 -28.27 -21.01
CA LYS A 359 -22.65 -29.23 -21.97
C LYS A 359 -21.14 -29.04 -22.13
N SER A 360 -20.38 -30.10 -21.93
CA SER A 360 -18.94 -30.11 -22.20
C SER A 360 -18.69 -30.14 -23.70
N SER A 361 -17.69 -29.40 -24.16
CA SER A 361 -17.21 -29.49 -25.55
C SER A 361 -16.68 -30.90 -25.81
N PRO A 362 -16.80 -31.46 -27.04
CA PRO A 362 -16.17 -32.74 -27.38
C PRO A 362 -14.65 -32.75 -27.14
N ASP A 363 -14.00 -31.58 -27.18
CA ASP A 363 -12.57 -31.43 -26.90
C ASP A 363 -12.24 -31.49 -25.40
N LEU A 364 -13.24 -31.58 -24.51
CA LEU A 364 -13.15 -31.61 -23.05
C LEU A 364 -12.40 -30.41 -22.41
N GLN A 365 -12.15 -29.34 -23.17
CA GLN A 365 -11.42 -28.15 -22.70
C GLN A 365 -12.34 -27.04 -22.18
N THR A 366 -13.57 -26.94 -22.70
CA THR A 366 -14.50 -25.87 -22.39
C THR A 366 -15.88 -26.41 -22.10
N VAL A 367 -16.63 -25.71 -21.25
CA VAL A 367 -18.02 -26.02 -20.92
C VAL A 367 -18.90 -24.90 -21.45
N HIS A 368 -20.05 -25.27 -22.00
CA HIS A 368 -21.04 -24.33 -22.51
C HIS A 368 -22.32 -24.38 -21.68
N LEU A 369 -22.83 -23.19 -21.32
CA LEU A 369 -24.17 -23.02 -20.78
C LEU A 369 -25.14 -22.84 -21.93
N HIS A 370 -26.07 -23.78 -22.06
CA HIS A 370 -27.20 -23.71 -22.98
C HIS A 370 -28.43 -23.23 -22.22
N VAL A 371 -28.97 -22.07 -22.60
CA VAL A 371 -30.18 -21.50 -21.98
C VAL A 371 -31.37 -21.72 -22.91
N LEU A 372 -32.46 -22.21 -22.32
CA LEU A 372 -33.70 -22.65 -22.97
C LEU A 372 -34.92 -22.03 -22.24
N PRO A 373 -36.14 -22.25 -22.74
CA PRO A 373 -37.35 -21.92 -21.98
C PRO A 373 -37.36 -22.56 -20.59
N TYR A 374 -38.02 -21.91 -19.64
CA TYR A 374 -38.27 -22.50 -18.32
C TYR A 374 -39.06 -23.80 -18.45
N ASP A 375 -38.66 -24.86 -17.75
CA ASP A 375 -39.21 -26.21 -17.91
C ASP A 375 -39.07 -26.77 -19.35
N TYR A 376 -37.85 -26.68 -19.89
CA TYR A 376 -37.58 -27.11 -21.25
C TYR A 376 -37.91 -28.59 -21.55
N PRO A 377 -37.85 -29.57 -20.62
CA PRO A 377 -38.18 -30.96 -20.96
C PRO A 377 -39.64 -31.13 -21.41
N ASN A 378 -40.58 -30.55 -20.66
CA ASN A 378 -42.00 -30.58 -21.01
C ASN A 378 -42.27 -29.77 -22.28
N PHE A 379 -41.61 -28.61 -22.42
CA PHE A 379 -41.72 -27.80 -23.63
C PHE A 379 -41.19 -28.51 -24.88
N CYS A 380 -40.04 -29.18 -24.80
CA CYS A 380 -39.45 -29.91 -25.92
C CYS A 380 -40.35 -31.07 -26.35
N HIS A 381 -41.02 -31.75 -25.40
CA HIS A 381 -42.01 -32.76 -25.73
C HIS A 381 -43.20 -32.17 -26.52
N LEU A 382 -43.76 -31.06 -26.05
CA LEU A 382 -44.86 -30.36 -26.74
C LEU A 382 -44.43 -29.81 -28.12
N LEU A 383 -43.19 -29.34 -28.25
CA LEU A 383 -42.64 -28.82 -29.50
C LEU A 383 -42.41 -29.94 -30.52
N ASN A 384 -41.88 -31.09 -30.09
CA ASN A 384 -41.69 -32.25 -30.96
C ASN A 384 -43.05 -32.86 -31.39
N GLU A 385 -44.04 -32.93 -30.50
CA GLU A 385 -45.42 -33.32 -30.86
C GLU A 385 -46.02 -32.37 -31.92
N LEU A 386 -45.82 -31.06 -31.77
CA LEU A 386 -46.29 -30.07 -32.74
C LEU A 386 -45.59 -30.20 -34.11
N TYR A 387 -44.29 -30.47 -34.10
CA TYR A 387 -43.45 -30.52 -35.29
C TYR A 387 -43.61 -31.85 -36.06
N GLU A 388 -43.51 -32.98 -35.38
CA GLU A 388 -43.52 -34.32 -35.99
C GLU A 388 -44.93 -34.84 -36.26
N VAL A 389 -45.89 -34.62 -35.34
CA VAL A 389 -47.24 -35.22 -35.42
C VAL A 389 -48.24 -34.27 -36.08
N HIS A 390 -48.19 -32.98 -35.74
CA HIS A 390 -49.20 -32.02 -36.17
C HIS A 390 -48.79 -31.11 -37.34
N HIS A 391 -47.56 -31.23 -37.85
CA HIS A 391 -47.02 -30.41 -38.95
C HIS A 391 -47.32 -28.91 -38.78
N MET A 392 -47.06 -28.36 -37.59
CA MET A 392 -47.29 -26.94 -37.27
C MET A 392 -48.76 -26.48 -37.27
N ARG A 393 -49.71 -27.40 -37.07
CA ARG A 393 -51.14 -27.06 -36.87
C ARG A 393 -51.57 -27.27 -35.43
N MET A 394 -52.31 -26.32 -34.86
CA MET A 394 -52.76 -26.39 -33.48
C MET A 394 -54.01 -27.30 -33.35
N SER A 395 -53.86 -28.45 -32.69
CA SER A 395 -54.99 -29.28 -32.23
C SER A 395 -55.59 -28.71 -30.94
N GLU A 396 -56.90 -28.89 -30.71
CA GLU A 396 -57.58 -28.44 -29.49
C GLU A 396 -56.98 -29.07 -28.23
N ALA A 397 -56.64 -30.37 -28.28
CA ALA A 397 -56.00 -31.09 -27.19
C ALA A 397 -54.57 -30.56 -26.89
N TRP A 398 -53.80 -30.24 -27.94
CA TRP A 398 -52.47 -29.64 -27.79
C TRP A 398 -52.57 -28.23 -27.20
N GLY A 399 -53.54 -27.42 -27.68
CA GLY A 399 -53.81 -26.09 -27.16
C GLY A 399 -54.11 -26.08 -25.67
N HIS A 400 -54.94 -27.02 -25.18
CA HIS A 400 -55.21 -27.16 -23.74
C HIS A 400 -53.96 -27.51 -22.92
N ARG A 401 -53.11 -28.43 -23.41
CA ARG A 401 -51.83 -28.76 -22.75
C ARG A 401 -50.86 -27.59 -22.75
N PHE A 402 -50.79 -26.85 -23.87
CA PHE A 402 -49.94 -25.68 -23.99
C PHE A 402 -50.39 -24.53 -23.07
N VAL A 403 -51.70 -24.30 -22.93
CA VAL A 403 -52.24 -23.35 -21.93
C VAL A 403 -51.93 -23.80 -20.50
N GLY A 404 -52.00 -25.11 -20.23
CA GLY A 404 -51.53 -25.70 -18.97
C GLY A 404 -50.06 -25.40 -18.69
N TYR A 405 -49.18 -25.57 -19.68
CA TYR A 405 -47.76 -25.21 -19.58
C TYR A 405 -47.56 -23.69 -19.40
N LEU A 406 -48.31 -22.83 -20.11
CA LEU A 406 -48.20 -21.37 -19.91
C LEU A 406 -48.59 -20.94 -18.50
N SER A 407 -49.43 -21.71 -17.79
CA SER A 407 -49.79 -21.45 -16.39
C SER A 407 -48.72 -21.89 -15.40
N SER A 408 -47.80 -22.79 -15.78
CA SER A 408 -46.71 -23.28 -14.93
C SER A 408 -45.41 -22.51 -15.07
N ILE A 409 -45.29 -21.61 -16.06
CA ILE A 409 -44.08 -20.80 -16.30
C ILE A 409 -44.27 -19.33 -15.87
N PRO A 410 -43.18 -18.60 -15.60
CA PRO A 410 -43.27 -17.17 -15.32
C PRO A 410 -43.75 -16.37 -16.54
N ARG A 411 -44.67 -15.42 -16.31
CA ARG A 411 -45.30 -14.58 -17.35
C ARG A 411 -44.29 -13.85 -18.26
N TYR A 412 -43.10 -13.52 -17.75
CA TYR A 412 -42.06 -12.83 -18.53
C TYR A 412 -41.43 -13.67 -19.65
N TYR A 413 -41.62 -15.00 -19.66
CA TYR A 413 -41.20 -15.86 -20.77
C TYR A 413 -42.15 -15.79 -21.99
N PHE A 414 -43.35 -15.23 -21.86
CA PHE A 414 -44.31 -15.17 -22.97
C PHE A 414 -43.78 -14.36 -24.17
N MET A 415 -43.10 -13.24 -23.90
CA MET A 415 -42.52 -12.40 -24.95
C MET A 415 -41.40 -13.11 -25.74
N PRO A 416 -40.38 -13.72 -25.09
CA PRO A 416 -39.42 -14.61 -25.74
C PRO A 416 -40.05 -15.76 -26.53
N LEU A 417 -41.06 -16.43 -25.96
CA LEU A 417 -41.74 -17.56 -26.61
C LEU A 417 -42.42 -17.15 -27.91
N THR A 418 -43.18 -16.05 -27.91
CA THR A 418 -43.81 -15.52 -29.13
C THR A 418 -42.79 -15.26 -30.23
N LYS A 419 -41.65 -14.62 -29.89
CA LYS A 419 -40.57 -14.36 -30.86
C LYS A 419 -39.89 -15.64 -31.37
N ALA A 420 -39.75 -16.65 -30.53
CA ALA A 420 -39.19 -17.94 -30.92
C ALA A 420 -40.14 -18.67 -31.90
N PHE A 421 -41.44 -18.68 -31.62
CA PHE A 421 -42.45 -19.24 -32.53
C PHE A 421 -42.56 -18.48 -33.85
N GLU A 422 -42.47 -17.14 -33.82
CA GLU A 422 -42.43 -16.31 -35.04
C GLU A 422 -41.25 -16.67 -35.95
N ARG A 423 -40.05 -16.88 -35.37
CA ARG A 423 -38.86 -17.34 -36.13
C ARG A 423 -39.03 -18.74 -36.69
N PHE A 424 -39.78 -19.57 -36.00
CA PHE A 424 -40.14 -20.92 -36.43
C PHE A 424 -41.30 -20.94 -37.44
N GLY A 425 -41.80 -19.76 -37.85
CA GLY A 425 -42.85 -19.61 -38.87
C GLY A 425 -44.28 -19.73 -38.34
N PHE A 426 -44.47 -19.71 -37.02
CA PHE A 426 -45.76 -19.89 -36.36
C PHE A 426 -46.16 -18.63 -35.59
N GLN A 427 -47.05 -17.83 -36.19
CA GLN A 427 -47.46 -16.53 -35.65
C GLN A 427 -48.70 -16.64 -34.74
N SER A 428 -48.83 -15.70 -33.80
CA SER A 428 -50.05 -15.50 -32.97
C SER A 428 -50.44 -16.66 -32.03
N VAL A 429 -49.47 -17.47 -31.58
CA VAL A 429 -49.70 -18.55 -30.59
C VAL A 429 -50.19 -18.00 -29.26
N ILE A 430 -49.64 -16.86 -28.84
CA ILE A 430 -49.98 -16.16 -27.60
C ILE A 430 -50.64 -14.84 -27.98
N LYS A 431 -51.79 -14.55 -27.37
CA LYS A 431 -52.51 -13.28 -27.61
C LYS A 431 -51.65 -12.09 -27.16
N PRO A 432 -51.56 -11.00 -27.94
CA PRO A 432 -50.75 -9.82 -27.59
C PRO A 432 -51.20 -9.19 -26.25
N GLU A 433 -52.48 -9.25 -25.92
CA GLU A 433 -53.02 -8.78 -24.63
C GLU A 433 -52.40 -9.49 -23.42
N ALA A 434 -52.04 -10.78 -23.56
CA ALA A 434 -51.38 -11.55 -22.51
C ALA A 434 -49.92 -11.14 -22.35
N VAL A 435 -49.28 -10.66 -23.43
CA VAL A 435 -47.91 -10.17 -23.44
C VAL A 435 -47.80 -8.76 -22.83
N ASP A 436 -48.79 -7.90 -23.08
CA ASP A 436 -48.82 -6.53 -22.53
C ASP A 436 -49.10 -6.52 -21.01
N ARG A 437 -49.83 -7.52 -20.50
CA ARG A 437 -50.11 -7.69 -19.06
C ARG A 437 -48.94 -8.26 -18.26
N VAL A 438 -47.81 -8.59 -18.89
CA VAL A 438 -46.64 -9.19 -18.23
C VAL A 438 -46.04 -8.24 -17.18
N ARG A 439 -46.01 -6.93 -17.45
CA ARG A 439 -45.53 -5.92 -16.49
C ARG A 439 -46.65 -4.97 -16.07
N PRO A 440 -46.91 -4.80 -14.76
CA PRO A 440 -47.88 -3.82 -14.28
C PRO A 440 -47.54 -2.40 -14.71
N TYR A 441 -48.56 -1.61 -15.02
CA TYR A 441 -48.41 -0.22 -15.46
C TYR A 441 -47.69 0.65 -14.40
N GLN A 442 -48.04 0.49 -13.13
CA GLN A 442 -47.42 1.24 -12.03
C GLN A 442 -45.91 1.00 -11.94
N LEU A 443 -45.48 -0.25 -12.11
CA LEU A 443 -44.06 -0.62 -12.12
C LEU A 443 -43.32 -0.02 -13.32
N ASN A 444 -43.92 -0.05 -14.50
CA ASN A 444 -43.31 0.58 -15.68
C ASN A 444 -43.12 2.09 -15.45
N GLN A 445 -44.07 2.76 -14.82
CA GLN A 445 -43.98 4.18 -14.52
C GLN A 445 -42.88 4.50 -13.49
N THR A 446 -42.73 3.68 -12.44
CA THR A 446 -41.67 3.88 -11.43
C THR A 446 -40.28 3.67 -12.02
N LEU A 447 -40.09 2.63 -12.84
CA LEU A 447 -38.82 2.38 -13.55
C LEU A 447 -38.48 3.48 -14.57
N GLN A 448 -39.48 4.02 -15.28
CA GLN A 448 -39.29 5.15 -16.18
C GLN A 448 -38.89 6.43 -15.42
N LYS A 449 -39.52 6.72 -14.27
CA LYS A 449 -39.13 7.84 -13.40
C LYS A 449 -37.69 7.69 -12.91
N LEU A 450 -37.31 6.49 -12.46
CA LEU A 450 -35.95 6.17 -12.04
C LEU A 450 -34.94 6.42 -13.16
N ARG A 451 -35.24 5.93 -14.37
CA ARG A 451 -34.40 6.14 -15.56
C ARG A 451 -34.25 7.63 -15.90
N HIS A 452 -35.34 8.39 -15.82
CA HIS A 452 -35.30 9.82 -16.09
C HIS A 452 -34.47 10.58 -15.04
N ALA A 453 -34.62 10.25 -13.76
CA ALA A 453 -33.81 10.81 -12.68
C ALA A 453 -32.31 10.51 -12.86
N ALA A 454 -31.97 9.25 -13.17
CA ALA A 454 -30.60 8.85 -13.47
C ALA A 454 -30.03 9.60 -14.68
N LYS A 455 -30.83 9.81 -15.73
CA LYS A 455 -30.39 10.59 -16.89
C LYS A 455 -30.04 12.04 -16.53
N ILE A 456 -30.86 12.70 -15.70
CA ILE A 456 -30.62 14.09 -15.27
C ILE A 456 -29.33 14.17 -14.46
N GLU A 457 -29.15 13.27 -13.49
CA GLU A 457 -27.96 13.24 -12.65
C GLU A 457 -26.70 12.88 -13.45
N TYR A 458 -26.80 11.96 -14.43
CA TYR A 458 -25.72 11.66 -15.35
C TYR A 458 -25.28 12.91 -16.12
N ASP A 459 -26.23 13.63 -16.71
CA ASP A 459 -25.95 14.84 -17.48
C ASP A 459 -25.34 15.93 -16.57
N ASN A 460 -25.77 16.03 -15.31
CA ASN A 460 -25.16 16.92 -14.32
C ASN A 460 -23.72 16.50 -14.00
N PHE A 461 -23.47 15.21 -13.76
CA PHE A 461 -22.14 14.67 -13.49
C PHE A 461 -21.15 14.92 -14.65
N VAL A 462 -21.61 14.72 -15.89
CA VAL A 462 -20.81 15.02 -17.09
C VAL A 462 -20.50 16.53 -17.20
N ARG A 463 -21.43 17.41 -16.85
CA ARG A 463 -21.19 18.87 -16.82
C ARG A 463 -20.17 19.27 -15.77
N THR A 464 -20.29 18.74 -14.54
CA THR A 464 -19.37 19.06 -13.44
C THR A 464 -17.94 18.62 -13.75
N THR A 465 -17.79 17.42 -14.32
CA THR A 465 -16.47 16.87 -14.70
C THR A 465 -15.83 17.61 -15.88
N GLN A 466 -16.61 18.23 -16.77
CA GLN A 466 -16.10 19.01 -17.90
C GLN A 466 -15.75 20.46 -17.54
N ASN A 467 -16.51 21.09 -16.62
CA ASN A 467 -16.38 22.53 -16.35
C ASN A 467 -15.43 22.89 -15.21
N GLY A 468 -15.01 21.94 -14.36
CA GLY A 468 -13.93 22.13 -13.39
C GLY A 468 -14.08 23.36 -12.47
N GLU A 469 -15.30 23.84 -12.21
CA GLU A 469 -15.50 25.00 -11.35
C GLU A 469 -15.28 24.61 -9.88
N HIS A 470 -14.15 25.07 -9.33
CA HIS A 470 -13.83 24.90 -7.93
C HIS A 470 -14.72 25.80 -7.06
N SER A 471 -15.76 25.24 -6.45
CA SER A 471 -16.46 25.90 -5.35
C SER A 471 -15.60 25.79 -4.08
N PHE A 472 -14.88 26.85 -3.72
CA PHE A 472 -14.25 26.93 -2.41
C PHE A 472 -15.35 27.01 -1.35
N THR A 473 -15.32 26.12 -0.36
CA THR A 473 -16.15 26.22 0.83
C THR A 473 -15.65 27.40 1.65
N ASN A 474 -16.39 28.51 1.63
CA ASN A 474 -16.10 29.64 2.52
C ASN A 474 -16.39 29.19 3.96
N ILE A 475 -15.38 29.20 4.83
CA ILE A 475 -15.57 28.94 6.25
C ILE A 475 -16.25 30.16 6.85
N LYS A 476 -17.54 30.04 7.16
CA LYS A 476 -18.32 31.08 7.85
C LYS A 476 -18.31 30.80 9.34
N LEU A 477 -17.65 31.65 10.12
CA LEU A 477 -17.73 31.58 11.57
C LEU A 477 -19.13 32.05 12.04
N PRO A 478 -19.77 31.37 13.01
CA PRO A 478 -21.03 31.83 13.57
C PRO A 478 -20.82 33.16 14.31
N ALA A 479 -21.76 34.10 14.15
CA ALA A 479 -21.65 35.46 14.69
C ALA A 479 -21.54 35.50 16.22
N SER A 480 -21.98 34.45 16.90
CA SER A 480 -21.94 34.31 18.35
C SER A 480 -20.54 34.13 18.94
N LEU A 481 -19.54 33.76 18.12
CA LEU A 481 -18.16 33.51 18.57
C LEU A 481 -17.22 34.71 18.39
N LEU A 482 -17.68 35.83 17.83
CA LEU A 482 -16.85 37.01 17.54
C LEU A 482 -17.51 38.31 18.05
N PRO A 483 -16.75 39.19 18.75
CA PRO A 483 -17.17 40.56 19.04
C PRO A 483 -17.49 41.36 17.76
N PHE A 484 -18.46 42.30 17.82
CA PHE A 484 -18.95 43.11 16.69
C PHE A 484 -17.87 43.74 15.78
N PRO A 485 -16.72 44.26 16.28
CA PRO A 485 -15.68 44.81 15.41
C PRO A 485 -14.96 43.76 14.55
N LEU A 486 -15.00 42.48 14.92
CA LEU A 486 -14.35 41.38 14.20
C LEU A 486 -15.28 40.67 13.23
N TRP A 487 -16.51 41.18 13.04
CA TRP A 487 -17.51 40.56 12.18
C TRP A 487 -17.14 40.60 10.69
N SER A 488 -16.26 41.51 10.29
CA SER A 488 -15.64 41.54 8.95
C SER A 488 -14.71 40.35 8.67
N LEU A 489 -14.24 39.65 9.72
CA LEU A 489 -13.43 38.43 9.63
C LEU A 489 -14.28 37.15 9.69
N ARG A 490 -15.62 37.27 9.71
CA ARG A 490 -16.56 36.14 9.78
C ARG A 490 -16.44 35.21 8.58
N GLU A 491 -16.08 35.78 7.42
CA GLU A 491 -15.78 35.02 6.22
C GLU A 491 -14.27 34.84 6.10
N LEU A 492 -13.77 33.76 6.69
CA LEU A 492 -12.39 33.34 6.45
C LEU A 492 -12.35 32.71 5.06
N ARG A 493 -11.98 33.53 4.07
CA ARG A 493 -11.54 33.00 2.77
C ARG A 493 -10.22 32.28 3.00
N PRO A 494 -10.10 30.99 2.63
CA PRO A 494 -8.82 30.31 2.70
C PRO A 494 -7.78 31.11 1.92
N SER A 495 -6.72 31.55 2.61
CA SER A 495 -5.55 32.19 1.97
C SER A 495 -4.62 31.16 1.34
N THR A 496 -4.97 29.86 1.41
CA THR A 496 -4.32 28.78 0.68
C THR A 496 -4.61 28.94 -0.80
N GLY A 497 -3.75 29.74 -1.42
CA GLY A 497 -3.51 29.77 -2.85
C GLY A 497 -4.79 29.70 -3.68
N ARG A 498 -5.21 30.86 -4.14
CA ARG A 498 -5.51 30.94 -5.57
C ARG A 498 -4.26 30.35 -6.25
N ARG A 499 -4.24 29.04 -6.54
CA ARG A 499 -3.80 28.59 -7.84
C ARG A 499 -4.79 29.27 -8.78
N VAL A 500 -4.53 30.54 -9.02
CA VAL A 500 -4.43 31.02 -10.38
C VAL A 500 -3.64 29.88 -11.00
N ILE A 501 -4.33 28.95 -11.67
CA ILE A 501 -3.78 28.37 -12.89
C ILE A 501 -3.14 29.60 -13.50
N GLN A 502 -1.81 29.70 -13.43
CA GLN A 502 -1.08 30.75 -14.11
C GLN A 502 -1.55 30.54 -15.52
N SER A 503 -2.58 31.30 -15.89
CA SER A 503 -3.01 31.35 -17.25
C SER A 503 -1.73 31.78 -17.91
N ALA A 504 -1.20 30.94 -18.79
CA ALA A 504 -0.11 31.34 -19.65
C ALA A 504 -0.44 32.67 -20.38
N ALA A 505 -1.69 33.13 -20.33
CA ALA A 505 -2.13 34.46 -20.68
C ALA A 505 -1.55 35.56 -19.76
N HIS A 506 -0.36 36.00 -20.16
CA HIS A 506 0.07 37.39 -20.19
C HIS A 506 0.51 38.00 -18.84
N PRO A 507 1.82 37.98 -18.51
CA PRO A 507 2.40 38.77 -17.40
C PRO A 507 2.24 40.30 -17.55
N TYR A 508 1.59 40.75 -18.62
CA TYR A 508 1.34 42.14 -18.97
C TYR A 508 -0.15 42.53 -18.92
N ALA A 509 -1.07 41.58 -18.71
CA ALA A 509 -2.51 41.85 -18.72
C ALA A 509 -3.03 42.36 -17.37
N ARG A 510 -2.37 42.04 -16.25
CA ARG A 510 -2.75 42.50 -14.90
C ARG A 510 -1.55 43.06 -14.15
N ALA A 511 -1.65 44.33 -13.75
CA ALA A 511 -0.60 45.01 -13.00
C ALA A 511 -0.31 44.37 -11.62
N ALA A 512 -1.29 43.70 -11.03
CA ALA A 512 -1.17 43.04 -9.72
C ALA A 512 -0.37 41.73 -9.74
N ASP A 513 -0.19 41.12 -10.92
CA ASP A 513 0.51 39.83 -11.06
C ASP A 513 2.04 40.02 -11.19
N VAL A 514 2.52 41.27 -11.23
CA VAL A 514 3.93 41.60 -11.31
C VAL A 514 4.56 41.67 -9.91
N GLU A 515 5.46 40.73 -9.64
CA GLU A 515 6.24 40.70 -8.39
C GLU A 515 7.01 42.02 -8.17
N ARG A 516 6.94 42.58 -6.96
CA ARG A 516 7.53 43.90 -6.63
C ARG A 516 9.03 43.99 -6.94
N SER A 517 9.77 42.89 -6.77
CA SER A 517 11.19 42.76 -7.08
C SER A 517 11.49 42.93 -8.58
N LYS A 518 10.56 42.50 -9.44
CA LYS A 518 10.68 42.50 -10.91
C LYS A 518 9.96 43.67 -11.57
N LEU A 519 9.23 44.50 -10.80
CA LEU A 519 8.39 45.58 -11.31
C LEU A 519 9.14 46.55 -12.24
N ARG A 520 10.36 46.97 -11.89
CA ARG A 520 11.15 47.89 -12.73
C ARG A 520 11.53 47.28 -14.08
N ILE A 521 11.81 45.97 -14.11
CA ILE A 521 12.18 45.24 -15.32
C ILE A 521 10.94 44.97 -16.17
N ALA A 522 9.85 44.53 -15.52
CA ALA A 522 8.57 44.26 -16.16
C ALA A 522 7.95 45.53 -16.76
N LEU A 523 7.99 46.68 -16.08
CA LEU A 523 7.51 47.97 -16.60
C LEU A 523 8.29 48.43 -17.84
N ARG A 524 9.61 48.30 -17.83
CA ARG A 524 10.43 48.63 -19.00
C ARG A 524 10.12 47.71 -20.19
N ARG A 525 9.87 46.43 -19.92
CA ARG A 525 9.51 45.43 -20.95
C ARG A 525 8.08 45.63 -21.48
N MET A 526 7.12 45.93 -20.59
CA MET A 526 5.75 46.31 -20.96
C MET A 526 5.73 47.55 -21.84
N ARG A 527 6.52 48.58 -21.48
CA ARG A 527 6.63 49.79 -22.28
C ARG A 527 7.19 49.49 -23.68
N ARG A 528 8.29 48.73 -23.79
CA ARG A 528 8.85 48.33 -25.08
C ARG A 528 7.89 47.48 -25.92
N ASN A 529 7.14 46.57 -25.28
CA ASN A 529 6.14 45.76 -25.97
C ASN A 529 4.97 46.63 -26.47
N LEU A 530 4.52 47.59 -25.66
CA LEU A 530 3.48 48.54 -26.05
C LEU A 530 3.95 49.46 -27.18
N ASP A 531 5.19 49.96 -27.11
CA ASP A 531 5.81 50.74 -28.19
C ASP A 531 5.95 49.90 -29.49
N ALA A 532 6.26 48.61 -29.38
CA ALA A 532 6.33 47.69 -30.52
C ALA A 532 4.95 47.41 -31.14
N ILE A 533 3.92 47.19 -30.31
CA ILE A 533 2.52 47.00 -30.74
C ILE A 533 2.00 48.27 -31.44
N LEU A 534 2.23 49.44 -30.85
CA LEU A 534 1.88 50.74 -31.45
C LEU A 534 2.66 51.00 -32.75
N GLY A 535 3.85 50.41 -32.89
CA GLY A 535 4.66 50.40 -34.12
C GLY A 535 4.28 49.32 -35.13
N GLY A 536 3.16 48.60 -34.96
CA GLY A 536 2.67 47.59 -35.90
C GLY A 536 3.44 46.26 -35.87
N ARG A 537 4.30 46.03 -34.87
CA ARG A 537 5.01 44.76 -34.67
C ARG A 537 4.30 43.94 -33.59
N GLN A 538 3.70 42.81 -33.98
CA GLN A 538 3.28 41.80 -32.99
C GLN A 538 4.53 41.27 -32.29
N THR A 539 4.55 41.35 -30.97
CA THR A 539 5.57 40.68 -30.17
C THR A 539 5.16 39.24 -29.99
N ASP A 540 5.94 38.30 -30.52
CA ASP A 540 5.87 36.89 -30.17
C ASP A 540 6.09 36.77 -28.65
N SER A 541 5.00 36.65 -27.89
CA SER A 541 5.13 36.30 -26.48
C SER A 541 5.84 34.95 -26.40
N HIS A 542 6.80 34.81 -25.48
CA HIS A 542 7.39 33.53 -25.10
C HIS A 542 6.28 32.63 -24.54
N ASP A 543 5.50 32.06 -25.43
CA ASP A 543 4.53 31.05 -25.09
C ASP A 543 5.33 29.74 -25.08
N SER A 544 5.63 29.23 -23.90
CA SER A 544 6.30 27.93 -23.75
C SER A 544 5.53 26.81 -24.47
N SER A 545 4.25 27.03 -24.76
CA SER A 545 3.39 26.27 -25.68
C SER A 545 4.04 26.00 -27.05
N VAL A 546 4.78 26.96 -27.61
CA VAL A 546 5.48 26.79 -28.91
C VAL A 546 6.58 25.72 -28.82
N HIS A 547 7.17 25.54 -27.64
CA HIS A 547 8.18 24.49 -27.41
C HIS A 547 7.58 23.11 -27.12
N GLU A 548 6.28 23.03 -26.85
CA GLU A 548 5.53 21.79 -26.63
C GLU A 548 4.81 21.29 -27.91
N GLN A 549 4.90 22.06 -29.01
CA GLN A 549 4.23 21.72 -30.26
C GLN A 549 4.83 20.47 -30.90
N PRO A 550 4.01 19.49 -31.36
CA PRO A 550 4.52 18.32 -32.07
C PRO A 550 5.27 18.71 -33.36
N VAL A 551 6.39 18.05 -33.64
CA VAL A 551 7.20 18.31 -34.85
C VAL A 551 6.35 18.21 -36.13
N ALA A 552 5.30 17.40 -36.17
CA ALA A 552 4.39 17.25 -37.31
C ALA A 552 3.43 18.44 -37.54
N THR A 553 3.24 19.31 -36.54
CA THR A 553 2.43 20.53 -36.64
C THR A 553 3.28 21.80 -36.68
N MET A 554 4.58 21.71 -36.37
CA MET A 554 5.52 22.83 -36.51
C MET A 554 5.65 23.27 -37.99
N GLY A 555 5.67 24.56 -38.29
CA GLY A 555 5.87 25.07 -39.66
C GLY A 555 4.68 24.85 -40.62
N ASP A 556 3.45 24.82 -40.10
CA ASP A 556 2.24 24.74 -40.91
C ASP A 556 1.97 26.08 -41.62
N TYR A 557 2.53 26.24 -42.82
CA TYR A 557 2.53 27.49 -43.58
C TYR A 557 1.11 27.99 -43.92
N LEU A 558 0.16 27.07 -44.13
CA LEU A 558 -1.25 27.40 -44.41
C LEU A 558 -1.92 28.16 -43.25
N SER A 559 -1.65 27.75 -42.02
CA SER A 559 -2.18 28.38 -40.80
C SER A 559 -1.59 29.77 -40.60
N TYR A 560 -0.31 29.94 -40.93
CA TYR A 560 0.39 31.23 -40.92
C TYR A 560 -0.15 32.19 -41.99
N LYS A 561 -0.39 31.68 -43.22
CA LYS A 561 -0.95 32.42 -44.35
C LYS A 561 -2.40 32.86 -44.07
N ALA A 562 -3.24 31.96 -43.56
CA ALA A 562 -4.63 32.25 -43.20
C ALA A 562 -4.75 33.27 -42.07
N ALA A 563 -3.82 33.28 -41.11
CA ALA A 563 -3.78 34.28 -40.03
C ALA A 563 -3.36 35.68 -40.49
N HIS A 564 -2.80 35.81 -41.71
CA HIS A 564 -2.32 37.07 -42.29
C HIS A 564 -3.21 37.60 -43.42
N GLU A 565 -4.41 37.05 -43.64
CA GLU A 565 -5.39 37.65 -44.56
C GLU A 565 -5.90 38.99 -43.97
N PHE A 566 -5.17 40.06 -44.29
CA PHE A 566 -5.64 41.44 -44.19
C PHE A 566 -6.67 41.72 -45.28
N GLU A 567 -7.80 42.32 -44.86
CA GLU A 567 -8.87 42.98 -45.61
C GLU A 567 -9.37 42.31 -46.92
N PRO A 568 -10.71 42.16 -47.10
CA PRO A 568 -11.25 41.71 -48.37
C PRO A 568 -11.02 42.79 -49.44
N VAL A 569 -9.93 42.67 -50.18
CA VAL A 569 -9.75 43.44 -51.42
C VAL A 569 -10.86 43.00 -52.38
N LEU A 570 -11.53 43.99 -52.97
CA LEU A 570 -12.65 43.82 -53.91
C LEU A 570 -12.41 42.65 -54.87
N ARG A 571 -13.42 41.77 -54.95
CA ARG A 571 -13.45 40.51 -55.72
C ARG A 571 -12.81 40.66 -57.11
N GLU A 572 -11.64 40.06 -57.33
CA GLU A 572 -11.04 39.95 -58.66
C GLU A 572 -11.86 39.00 -59.54
N ILE A 573 -12.13 39.42 -60.78
CA ILE A 573 -13.10 38.77 -61.69
C ILE A 573 -12.57 37.47 -62.35
N ASN A 574 -11.32 37.06 -62.10
CA ASN A 574 -10.81 35.75 -62.54
C ASN A 574 -9.73 35.24 -61.58
N PRO A 575 -9.96 34.16 -60.80
CA PRO A 575 -8.90 33.55 -60.01
C PRO A 575 -7.93 32.81 -60.94
N SER A 576 -6.65 33.18 -60.88
CA SER A 576 -5.57 32.38 -61.48
C SER A 576 -5.40 31.07 -60.69
N PRO A 577 -5.03 29.95 -61.33
CA PRO A 577 -4.93 28.66 -60.67
C PRO A 577 -3.93 28.73 -59.51
N GLU A 578 -4.42 28.41 -58.31
CA GLU A 578 -3.66 28.48 -57.08
C GLU A 578 -2.42 27.60 -57.19
N ARG A 579 -1.23 28.23 -57.18
CA ARG A 579 0.03 27.50 -57.11
C ARG A 579 0.04 26.70 -55.80
N LEU A 580 0.05 25.36 -55.92
CA LEU A 580 0.29 24.45 -54.81
C LEU A 580 1.59 24.86 -54.11
N ASP A 581 1.46 25.29 -52.86
CA ASP A 581 2.58 25.77 -52.07
C ASP A 581 3.56 24.64 -51.77
N THR A 582 4.79 24.76 -52.27
CA THR A 582 5.85 23.77 -52.10
C THR A 582 6.54 23.85 -50.74
N PHE A 583 6.23 24.87 -49.93
CA PHE A 583 6.74 25.01 -48.58
C PHE A 583 5.75 24.43 -47.57
N GLY A 584 6.13 23.30 -46.96
CA GLY A 584 5.37 22.67 -45.90
C GLY A 584 6.24 21.75 -45.06
N ASN A 585 5.82 21.53 -43.82
CA ASN A 585 6.53 20.70 -42.86
C ASN A 585 6.87 19.30 -43.43
N PRO A 586 8.17 18.95 -43.56
CA PRO A 586 8.61 17.68 -44.16
C PRO A 586 8.21 16.44 -43.35
N PHE A 587 7.80 16.60 -42.10
CA PHE A 587 7.36 15.51 -41.21
C PHE A 587 5.84 15.26 -41.24
N ARG A 588 5.08 16.06 -41.99
CA ARG A 588 3.63 15.88 -42.13
C ARG A 588 3.35 14.72 -43.09
N LYS A 589 2.90 13.57 -42.55
CA LYS A 589 2.52 12.40 -43.36
C LYS A 589 1.35 12.80 -44.26
N LYS A 590 1.58 12.95 -45.58
CA LYS A 590 0.54 13.25 -46.57
C LYS A 590 -0.39 12.04 -46.70
N THR A 591 -1.45 12.02 -45.92
CA THR A 591 -2.60 11.15 -46.18
C THR A 591 -3.27 11.69 -47.45
N THR A 592 -3.17 10.93 -48.54
CA THR A 592 -3.83 11.16 -49.85
C THR A 592 -3.54 12.52 -50.49
N ALA A 593 -2.34 12.69 -51.08
CA ALA A 593 -2.18 13.58 -52.22
C ALA A 593 -2.46 12.76 -53.49
N SER A 594 -3.58 13.09 -54.14
CA SER A 594 -3.96 12.60 -55.46
C SER A 594 -2.80 12.78 -56.45
N PHE A 595 -2.20 11.68 -56.86
CA PHE A 595 -1.40 11.56 -58.07
C PHE A 595 -2.17 10.62 -58.98
N ILE A 596 -2.96 11.19 -59.89
CA ILE A 596 -3.38 10.48 -61.09
C ILE A 596 -3.18 11.47 -62.23
N ALA A 597 -2.10 11.23 -62.97
CA ALA A 597 -1.95 11.69 -64.34
C ALA A 597 -3.02 11.00 -65.19
N ASP A 598 -3.57 11.82 -66.09
CA ASP A 598 -4.48 11.47 -67.15
C ASP A 598 -3.91 10.36 -68.05
N GLU A 599 -4.57 9.20 -68.17
CA GLU A 599 -4.61 8.33 -69.37
C GLU A 599 -5.77 7.29 -69.29
N VAL A 600 -6.84 7.53 -70.08
CA VAL A 600 -7.42 6.66 -71.14
C VAL A 600 -7.74 5.15 -70.87
N TYR A 601 -9.05 4.81 -71.02
CA TYR A 601 -9.68 3.51 -71.45
C TYR A 601 -9.69 2.28 -70.46
N VAL A 602 -10.70 1.41 -70.26
CA VAL A 602 -12.06 1.08 -70.79
C VAL A 602 -12.92 0.42 -69.68
N ASP A 603 -14.24 0.61 -69.80
CA ASP A 603 -15.41 -0.08 -69.23
C ASP A 603 -15.30 -1.59 -68.87
N GLU A 604 -16.03 -2.04 -67.83
CA GLU A 604 -17.31 -2.77 -68.00
C GLU A 604 -18.01 -3.17 -66.66
N MET A 605 -19.31 -2.85 -66.59
CA MET A 605 -20.43 -3.50 -65.87
C MET A 605 -20.44 -3.49 -64.33
N GLY A 606 -21.40 -2.86 -63.63
CA GLY A 606 -22.86 -2.84 -63.84
C GLY A 606 -23.50 -3.66 -62.71
N LEU A 607 -24.19 -3.05 -61.74
CA LEU A 607 -25.65 -3.13 -61.60
C LEU A 607 -26.17 -2.10 -60.56
N THR A 608 -27.13 -1.29 -61.01
CA THR A 608 -28.02 -0.37 -60.29
C THR A 608 -29.15 -1.15 -59.59
N ALA A 609 -29.43 -0.92 -58.30
CA ALA A 609 -30.39 0.03 -57.71
C ALA A 609 -31.86 -0.45 -57.64
N GLY A 610 -32.37 -0.50 -56.41
CA GLY A 610 -33.79 -0.57 -56.05
C GLY A 610 -33.99 0.00 -54.64
N VAL A 611 -34.54 1.21 -54.58
CA VAL A 611 -34.86 2.09 -53.41
C VAL A 611 -36.41 2.13 -53.35
N PRO A 612 -37.15 2.23 -52.20
CA PRO A 612 -37.16 3.46 -51.38
C PRO A 612 -37.54 3.40 -49.86
N GLY A 613 -37.05 4.40 -49.10
CA GLY A 613 -37.65 4.87 -47.84
C GLY A 613 -36.64 5.29 -46.74
N GLY A 614 -36.38 6.59 -46.59
CA GLY A 614 -35.44 7.20 -45.61
C GLY A 614 -35.94 7.23 -44.14
N ALA A 615 -35.24 7.80 -43.15
CA ALA A 615 -34.00 8.58 -43.12
C ALA A 615 -33.34 8.52 -41.72
N ASN A 616 -32.03 8.79 -41.71
CA ASN A 616 -31.15 9.16 -40.58
C ASN A 616 -30.46 8.05 -39.76
N ALA A 617 -29.43 7.44 -40.37
CA ALA A 617 -28.20 7.04 -39.68
C ALA A 617 -27.02 6.96 -40.69
N THR A 618 -26.11 7.93 -40.68
CA THR A 618 -24.81 7.81 -41.38
C THR A 618 -23.81 7.08 -40.47
N LEU A 619 -23.60 5.80 -40.78
CA LEU A 619 -22.45 4.99 -40.41
C LEU A 619 -21.47 4.98 -41.59
N VAL A 620 -20.16 4.93 -41.33
CA VAL A 620 -19.24 4.22 -42.23
C VAL A 620 -18.37 3.27 -41.43
N VAL A 621 -18.55 2.00 -41.79
CA VAL A 621 -17.95 0.77 -41.31
C VAL A 621 -16.69 0.45 -42.15
N PRO A 622 -15.73 -0.34 -41.63
CA PRO A 622 -14.49 -0.70 -42.29
C PRO A 622 -14.52 -2.09 -42.95
N GLY A 623 -13.58 -2.37 -43.87
CA GLY A 623 -13.32 -3.72 -44.41
C GLY A 623 -12.45 -3.66 -45.67
N ARG A 624 -11.17 -4.05 -45.79
CA ARG A 624 -10.33 -5.18 -45.32
C ARG A 624 -10.22 -6.30 -46.37
N LYS A 625 -8.98 -6.82 -46.53
CA LYS A 625 -8.51 -8.15 -47.05
C LYS A 625 -7.86 -8.10 -48.45
N ARG A 626 -6.78 -8.86 -48.79
CA ARG A 626 -6.01 -9.93 -48.10
C ARG A 626 -4.76 -10.34 -48.95
N GLN A 627 -3.74 -10.90 -48.26
CA GLN A 627 -2.88 -12.07 -48.63
C GLN A 627 -1.79 -11.90 -49.73
N HIS A 628 -0.62 -12.59 -49.77
CA HIS A 628 -0.01 -13.74 -49.05
C HIS A 628 1.53 -13.83 -49.31
N THR A 629 2.33 -14.31 -48.31
CA THR A 629 3.58 -15.16 -48.28
C THR A 629 4.75 -15.04 -49.31
N LYS A 630 6.06 -15.34 -49.10
CA LYS A 630 6.87 -16.19 -48.17
C LYS A 630 8.36 -15.69 -48.08
N SER A 631 9.01 -16.06 -46.97
CA SER A 631 10.41 -16.53 -46.77
C SER A 631 11.69 -15.73 -47.11
N SER A 632 12.52 -15.63 -46.06
CA SER A 632 13.99 -15.85 -45.96
C SER A 632 14.98 -14.69 -46.14
N ASN A 633 15.83 -14.60 -45.10
CA ASN A 633 17.24 -14.22 -45.02
C ASN A 633 17.71 -12.79 -45.34
N THR A 634 18.23 -12.17 -44.28
CA THR A 634 19.49 -11.40 -44.18
C THR A 634 20.07 -10.86 -45.49
N VAL A 635 19.96 -9.55 -45.70
CA VAL A 635 20.93 -8.80 -46.52
C VAL A 635 21.29 -7.49 -45.83
N VAL A 636 22.58 -7.40 -45.53
CA VAL A 636 23.39 -6.26 -45.12
C VAL A 636 23.06 -5.02 -45.97
N ARG A 637 22.74 -3.90 -45.33
CA ARG A 637 22.64 -2.61 -46.03
C ARG A 637 24.05 -2.07 -46.27
N ASN A 638 24.46 -2.09 -47.54
CA ASN A 638 25.61 -1.36 -48.06
C ASN A 638 25.41 0.15 -47.85
N LYS A 639 26.40 0.80 -47.22
CA LYS A 639 26.52 2.26 -47.17
C LYS A 639 26.95 2.75 -48.56
N GLY A 640 26.30 3.79 -49.07
CA GLY A 640 26.73 4.48 -50.29
C GLY A 640 28.13 5.10 -50.15
N PRO A 641 28.82 5.39 -51.26
CA PRO A 641 30.22 5.80 -51.24
C PRO A 641 30.38 7.20 -50.65
N LEU A 642 31.42 7.37 -49.82
CA LEU A 642 31.84 8.66 -49.27
C LEU A 642 32.59 9.48 -50.35
N PRO A 643 32.47 10.83 -50.34
CA PRO A 643 33.23 11.72 -51.22
C PRO A 643 34.76 11.51 -51.08
N ALA A 644 35.48 11.57 -52.20
CA ALA A 644 36.88 11.12 -52.34
C ALA A 644 37.95 11.86 -51.51
N TYR A 645 37.61 12.93 -50.79
CA TYR A 645 38.55 13.67 -49.93
C TYR A 645 38.47 13.26 -48.45
N ILE A 646 37.60 12.31 -48.11
CA ILE A 646 37.40 11.82 -46.74
C ILE A 646 38.11 10.49 -46.55
N ASN A 647 39.29 10.52 -45.93
CA ASN A 647 40.06 9.32 -45.54
C ASN A 647 39.96 9.07 -44.03
N HIS A 648 40.26 7.83 -43.60
CA HIS A 648 40.16 7.35 -42.21
C HIS A 648 40.99 8.15 -41.18
N LEU A 649 41.88 9.03 -41.63
CA LEU A 649 42.69 9.92 -40.79
C LEU A 649 42.03 11.29 -40.52
N ASN A 650 41.09 11.74 -41.38
CA ASN A 650 40.62 13.14 -41.38
C ASN A 650 39.15 13.32 -40.96
N TRP A 651 38.45 12.23 -40.60
CA TRP A 651 37.03 12.26 -40.22
C TRP A 651 36.75 13.08 -38.94
N ARG A 652 37.76 13.31 -38.09
CA ARG A 652 37.58 14.01 -36.80
C ARG A 652 37.74 15.54 -36.87
N GLU A 653 38.10 16.11 -38.02
CA GLU A 653 38.39 17.56 -38.12
C GLU A 653 37.17 18.44 -38.45
N PHE A 654 36.03 17.86 -38.87
CA PHE A 654 34.87 18.62 -39.35
C PHE A 654 33.61 18.56 -38.46
N SER A 655 33.70 18.18 -37.19
CA SER A 655 32.60 18.41 -36.22
C SER A 655 32.80 19.71 -35.44
N PRO A 656 31.80 20.63 -35.39
CA PRO A 656 31.92 21.88 -34.66
C PRO A 656 32.08 21.65 -33.15
N LYS A 657 33.13 22.24 -32.55
CA LYS A 657 33.38 22.31 -31.11
C LYS A 657 33.01 23.72 -30.61
N ASN A 658 32.16 23.82 -29.59
CA ASN A 658 31.99 25.04 -28.78
C ASN A 658 32.07 24.70 -27.29
N SER A 659 33.28 24.83 -26.72
CA SER A 659 33.57 25.29 -25.35
C SER A 659 35.00 25.87 -25.33
N PRO A 660 35.29 26.94 -24.56
CA PRO A 660 36.55 27.68 -24.66
C PRO A 660 37.71 27.08 -23.82
N PRO A 661 38.97 27.47 -24.10
CA PRO A 661 40.18 26.73 -23.73
C PRO A 661 40.92 27.27 -22.50
N ASN A 662 41.69 26.40 -21.83
CA ASN A 662 42.68 26.72 -20.79
C ASN A 662 44.11 26.54 -21.30
N SER A 663 45.02 27.41 -20.88
CA SER A 663 46.50 27.23 -20.81
C SER A 663 47.10 28.43 -20.04
N PRO A 664 48.37 28.41 -19.53
CA PRO A 664 49.44 27.42 -19.70
C PRO A 664 50.22 27.02 -18.41
N ILE A 665 51.07 26.00 -18.54
CA ILE A 665 52.16 25.60 -17.62
C ILE A 665 53.49 26.24 -18.10
N PRO A 666 54.47 26.49 -17.22
CA PRO A 666 55.89 26.48 -17.62
C PRO A 666 56.77 25.46 -16.87
N ASN A 667 57.84 25.08 -17.58
CA ASN A 667 58.79 23.98 -17.47
C ASN A 667 60.00 24.12 -16.50
N HIS A 668 60.64 22.96 -16.22
CA HIS A 668 62.07 22.63 -15.92
C HIS A 668 62.69 23.24 -14.62
N SER A 669 63.61 22.60 -13.86
CA SER A 669 64.77 21.75 -14.18
C SER A 669 65.33 20.96 -12.94
N ASP A 670 66.17 19.96 -13.25
CA ASP A 670 67.13 19.13 -12.47
C ASP A 670 67.59 19.55 -11.05
N ASP A 671 67.77 18.55 -10.14
CA ASP A 671 69.10 18.13 -9.66
C ASP A 671 69.07 16.94 -8.64
N THR A 672 70.06 16.07 -8.79
CA THR A 672 70.47 14.95 -7.92
C THR A 672 70.98 15.37 -6.53
N ILE A 673 70.79 14.54 -5.49
CA ILE A 673 71.81 14.09 -4.50
C ILE A 673 71.18 13.10 -3.48
N THR A 674 71.84 11.96 -3.31
CA THR A 674 71.71 10.96 -2.24
C THR A 674 72.14 11.47 -0.86
N THR A 675 71.36 11.20 0.20
CA THR A 675 71.87 10.71 1.51
C THR A 675 70.75 10.16 2.41
N VAL A 676 71.06 9.05 3.06
CA VAL A 676 70.32 8.32 4.10
C VAL A 676 70.22 9.14 5.40
N VAL A 677 69.07 9.13 6.12
CA VAL A 677 68.94 9.00 7.60
C VAL A 677 67.44 8.79 7.99
N GLN A 678 67.26 8.07 9.10
CA GLN A 678 66.10 7.45 9.75
C GLN A 678 64.87 8.31 10.15
N LYS A 679 63.75 7.58 10.38
CA LYS A 679 62.64 7.79 11.35
C LYS A 679 61.71 9.00 11.17
N GLN A 680 60.44 8.74 10.83
CA GLN A 680 59.24 8.91 11.68
C GLN A 680 57.96 8.75 10.84
N ALA A 681 56.95 8.09 11.41
CA ALA A 681 55.62 7.99 10.81
C ALA A 681 54.94 9.37 10.80
N PRO A 682 54.25 9.78 9.70
CA PRO A 682 53.56 11.05 9.68
C PRO A 682 52.29 11.00 10.54
N ALA A 683 52.16 12.00 11.40
CA ALA A 683 51.03 12.24 12.28
C ALA A 683 49.72 12.52 11.52
N LEU A 684 48.61 12.17 12.16
CA LEU A 684 47.24 12.53 11.77
C LEU A 684 47.10 14.05 11.60
N PRO A 685 46.33 14.51 10.58
CA PRO A 685 46.12 15.94 10.35
C PRO A 685 45.37 16.58 11.52
N THR A 686 45.92 17.68 12.00
CA THR A 686 45.36 18.50 13.09
C THR A 686 44.14 19.26 12.57
N PHE A 687 42.96 18.98 13.10
CA PHE A 687 41.73 19.70 12.76
C PHE A 687 41.77 21.09 13.41
N SER A 688 41.91 22.15 12.62
CA SER A 688 41.73 23.51 13.09
C SER A 688 40.26 23.72 13.46
N LYS A 689 39.99 24.03 14.72
CA LYS A 689 38.68 24.48 15.21
C LYS A 689 38.25 25.73 14.43
N GLN A 690 37.49 25.58 13.36
CA GLN A 690 36.63 26.64 12.85
C GLN A 690 35.30 26.53 13.58
N THR A 691 35.03 27.52 14.41
CA THR A 691 33.80 27.71 15.16
C THR A 691 32.64 27.81 14.17
N GLU A 692 31.87 26.73 14.02
CA GLU A 692 30.64 26.75 13.21
C GLU A 692 29.67 27.76 13.81
N LYS A 693 29.47 28.88 13.09
CA LYS A 693 28.37 29.80 13.37
C LYS A 693 27.07 29.04 13.11
N ALA A 694 26.19 28.99 14.10
CA ALA A 694 24.86 28.38 13.99
C ALA A 694 24.09 28.99 12.80
N MET A 695 24.09 28.29 11.67
CA MET A 695 23.34 28.64 10.47
C MET A 695 21.94 28.04 10.55
N SER A 696 20.93 28.79 10.11
CA SER A 696 19.53 28.31 10.05
C SER A 696 19.40 27.10 9.12
N ASN A 697 18.50 26.14 9.44
CA ASN A 697 18.25 24.93 8.64
C ASN A 697 17.92 25.22 7.16
N LYS A 698 17.33 26.39 6.87
CA LYS A 698 17.07 26.84 5.50
C LYS A 698 18.34 27.29 4.77
N ASP A 699 19.24 27.98 5.47
CA ASP A 699 20.49 28.47 4.91
C ASP A 699 21.51 27.33 4.73
N ALA A 700 21.53 26.37 5.67
CA ALA A 700 22.30 25.13 5.54
C ALA A 700 21.86 24.30 4.33
N PHE A 701 20.54 24.20 4.08
CA PHE A 701 20.02 23.52 2.89
C PHE A 701 20.46 24.23 1.59
N ILE A 702 20.35 25.56 1.51
CA ILE A 702 20.78 26.34 0.33
C ILE A 702 22.29 26.23 0.11
N SER A 703 23.09 26.23 1.18
CA SER A 703 24.53 26.05 1.13
C SER A 703 24.90 24.66 0.62
N ASN A 704 24.30 23.61 1.20
CA ASN A 704 24.52 22.22 0.80
C ASN A 704 24.09 21.97 -0.64
N GLU A 705 23.04 22.63 -1.13
CA GLU A 705 22.62 22.52 -2.53
C GLU A 705 23.70 23.05 -3.49
N ARG A 706 24.44 24.11 -3.10
CA ARG A 706 25.60 24.60 -3.86
C ARG A 706 26.76 23.60 -3.81
N VAL A 707 27.08 23.09 -2.62
CA VAL A 707 28.15 22.10 -2.42
C VAL A 707 27.88 20.81 -3.23
N VAL A 708 26.64 20.31 -3.21
CA VAL A 708 26.21 19.14 -3.99
C VAL A 708 26.29 19.43 -5.49
N ARG A 709 25.90 20.63 -5.96
CA ARG A 709 26.06 21.01 -7.38
C ARG A 709 27.51 21.02 -7.82
N ASP A 710 28.41 21.56 -6.99
CA ASP A 710 29.85 21.61 -7.27
C ASP A 710 30.46 20.21 -7.27
N LEU A 711 30.13 19.38 -6.27
CA LEU A 711 30.56 17.99 -6.20
C LEU A 711 30.03 17.16 -7.37
N THR A 712 28.79 17.39 -7.78
CA THR A 712 28.19 16.74 -8.95
C THR A 712 28.92 17.14 -10.24
N ARG A 713 29.37 18.39 -10.35
CA ARG A 713 30.21 18.85 -11.48
C ARG A 713 31.56 18.12 -11.48
N ILE A 714 32.24 18.01 -10.33
CA ILE A 714 33.52 17.32 -10.19
C ILE A 714 33.38 15.81 -10.52
N VAL A 715 32.29 15.17 -10.09
CA VAL A 715 32.00 13.76 -10.41
C VAL A 715 31.72 13.54 -11.91
N ARG A 716 31.29 14.57 -12.63
CA ARG A 716 31.04 14.52 -14.09
C ARG A 716 32.30 14.79 -14.93
N GLU A 717 33.33 15.41 -14.37
CA GLU A 717 34.58 15.71 -15.09
C GLU A 717 35.46 14.45 -15.27
N PRO A 718 36.10 14.24 -16.44
CA PRO A 718 36.78 12.98 -16.78
C PRO A 718 38.00 12.64 -15.90
N HIS A 719 38.62 13.64 -15.26
CA HIS A 719 39.68 13.46 -14.27
C HIS A 719 39.20 14.08 -12.96
N ALA A 720 38.82 13.26 -11.99
CA ALA A 720 38.38 13.74 -10.68
C ALA A 720 39.51 13.62 -9.67
N ASP A 721 39.99 14.75 -9.17
CA ASP A 721 40.89 14.79 -8.02
C ASP A 721 40.13 14.39 -6.76
N GLY A 722 40.46 13.20 -6.22
CA GLY A 722 39.83 12.66 -5.01
C GLY A 722 39.97 13.59 -3.80
N SER A 723 41.07 14.34 -3.70
CA SER A 723 41.33 15.27 -2.59
C SER A 723 40.35 16.46 -2.56
N GLY A 724 39.96 16.98 -3.74
CA GLY A 724 38.99 18.07 -3.85
C GLY A 724 37.57 17.68 -3.46
N ILE A 725 37.19 16.41 -3.69
CA ILE A 725 35.88 15.88 -3.30
C ILE A 725 35.75 15.85 -1.78
N PHE A 726 36.72 15.30 -1.06
CA PHE A 726 36.65 15.20 0.40
C PHE A 726 36.83 16.55 1.10
N ALA A 727 37.59 17.48 0.51
CA ALA A 727 37.66 18.86 1.01
C ALA A 727 36.29 19.57 0.93
N ARG A 728 35.56 19.41 -0.18
CA ARG A 728 34.23 20.02 -0.34
C ARG A 728 33.13 19.28 0.42
N LEU A 729 33.28 17.98 0.68
CA LEU A 729 32.37 17.24 1.55
C LEU A 729 32.43 17.72 3.00
N ASN A 730 33.57 18.25 3.45
CA ASN A 730 33.67 18.91 4.76
C ASN A 730 32.90 20.24 4.84
N ASP A 731 32.60 20.88 3.72
CA ASP A 731 31.78 22.10 3.67
C ASP A 731 30.27 21.83 3.86
N LEU A 732 29.85 20.55 3.93
CA LEU A 732 28.45 20.17 4.19
C LEU A 732 28.07 20.49 5.64
N SER A 733 27.06 21.35 5.82
CA SER A 733 26.59 21.88 7.10
C SER A 733 25.13 21.50 7.37
N GLY A 734 24.62 21.64 8.61
CA GLY A 734 23.23 21.29 8.94
C GLY A 734 23.03 19.86 9.45
N SER A 735 21.79 19.39 9.52
CA SER A 735 21.46 18.13 10.22
C SER A 735 22.08 16.88 9.57
N LEU A 736 22.31 15.83 10.36
CA LEU A 736 22.82 14.54 9.88
C LEU A 736 22.01 14.02 8.69
N ALA A 737 20.69 14.12 8.74
CA ALA A 737 19.81 13.71 7.65
C ALA A 737 20.06 14.52 6.37
N GLN A 738 20.33 15.83 6.47
CA GLN A 738 20.64 16.68 5.32
C GLN A 738 22.02 16.34 4.72
N ARG A 739 23.03 16.14 5.56
CA ARG A 739 24.40 15.76 5.12
C ARG A 739 24.38 14.35 4.51
N TYR A 740 23.69 13.40 5.13
CA TYR A 740 23.50 12.03 4.64
C TYR A 740 22.77 11.98 3.31
N ALA A 741 21.71 12.78 3.14
CA ALA A 741 20.98 12.91 1.89
C ALA A 741 21.86 13.51 0.80
N ALA A 742 22.62 14.58 1.11
CA ALA A 742 23.55 15.22 0.17
C ALA A 742 24.61 14.23 -0.37
N ILE A 743 25.20 13.41 0.50
CA ILE A 743 26.17 12.37 0.11
C ILE A 743 25.52 11.28 -0.74
N SER A 744 24.29 10.88 -0.38
CA SER A 744 23.56 9.84 -1.11
C SER A 744 23.23 10.26 -2.55
N VAL A 745 22.99 11.55 -2.79
CA VAL A 745 22.85 12.12 -4.14
C VAL A 745 24.17 12.04 -4.93
N ILE A 746 25.31 12.27 -4.28
CA ILE A 746 26.62 12.19 -4.93
C ILE A 746 26.98 10.73 -5.22
N MET A 747 26.63 9.80 -4.33
CA MET A 747 26.83 8.36 -4.52
C MET A 747 26.02 7.81 -5.70
N SER A 748 24.76 8.23 -5.86
CA SER A 748 23.93 7.79 -6.99
C SER A 748 24.46 8.35 -8.32
N GLU A 749 24.96 9.58 -8.33
CA GLU A 749 25.61 10.14 -9.52
C GLU A 749 26.95 9.44 -9.83
N ALA A 750 27.76 9.08 -8.83
CA ALA A 750 28.98 8.30 -9.04
C ALA A 750 28.70 6.92 -9.68
N LEU A 751 27.62 6.24 -9.25
CA LEU A 751 27.15 4.99 -9.88
C LEU A 751 26.66 5.21 -11.31
N ARG A 752 25.93 6.31 -11.57
CA ARG A 752 25.47 6.67 -12.93
C ARG A 752 26.63 6.83 -13.91
N PHE A 753 27.76 7.37 -13.46
CA PHE A 753 29.00 7.50 -14.24
C PHE A 753 29.95 6.30 -14.11
N LYS A 754 29.49 5.17 -13.56
CA LYS A 754 30.25 3.91 -13.40
C LYS A 754 31.56 4.05 -12.60
N ARG A 755 31.60 4.97 -11.64
CA ARG A 755 32.77 5.19 -10.75
C ARG A 755 32.63 4.37 -9.47
N SER A 756 32.74 3.05 -9.59
CA SER A 756 32.56 2.10 -8.47
C SER A 756 33.52 2.34 -7.31
N VAL A 757 34.79 2.68 -7.58
CA VAL A 757 35.80 2.94 -6.55
C VAL A 757 35.43 4.18 -5.72
N LEU A 758 35.01 5.27 -6.38
CA LEU A 758 34.55 6.48 -5.69
C LEU A 758 33.27 6.21 -4.89
N TYR A 759 32.36 5.39 -5.42
CA TYR A 759 31.16 4.97 -4.70
C TYR A 759 31.50 4.21 -3.41
N THR A 760 32.48 3.29 -3.44
CA THR A 760 32.93 2.58 -2.23
C THR A 760 33.49 3.56 -1.20
N ILE A 761 34.34 4.49 -1.61
CA ILE A 761 34.94 5.47 -0.67
C ILE A 761 33.87 6.43 -0.13
N LEU A 762 32.89 6.85 -0.94
CA LEU A 762 31.76 7.66 -0.47
C LEU A 762 30.81 6.87 0.44
N LYS A 763 30.65 5.56 0.21
CA LYS A 763 29.92 4.65 1.10
C LYS A 763 30.61 4.58 2.46
N ASP A 764 31.93 4.42 2.47
CA ASP A 764 32.74 4.39 3.68
C ASP A 764 32.70 5.75 4.40
N TRP A 765 32.73 6.87 3.66
CA TRP A 765 32.60 8.22 4.23
C TRP A 765 31.21 8.48 4.82
N ARG A 766 30.16 8.00 4.16
CA ARG A 766 28.79 8.08 4.65
C ARG A 766 28.60 7.24 5.93
N GLN A 767 29.18 6.04 5.97
CA GLN A 767 29.24 5.23 7.18
C GLN A 767 30.10 5.89 8.26
N TRP A 768 31.16 6.58 7.89
CA TRP A 768 31.98 7.35 8.80
C TRP A 768 31.23 8.52 9.42
N ILE A 769 30.37 9.27 8.70
CA ILE A 769 29.52 10.31 9.30
C ILE A 769 28.53 9.74 10.32
N LEU A 770 27.91 8.60 9.99
CA LEU A 770 27.04 7.90 10.93
C LEU A 770 27.79 7.49 12.20
N ARG A 771 29.07 7.11 12.07
CA ARG A 771 29.95 6.78 13.19
C ARG A 771 30.48 8.02 13.91
N SER A 772 30.86 9.09 13.21
CA SER A 772 31.52 10.26 13.78
C SER A 772 30.58 11.12 14.63
N GLU A 773 29.30 11.24 14.24
CA GLU A 773 28.31 11.92 15.07
C GLU A 773 27.78 11.04 16.22
N ALA A 774 27.95 9.72 16.17
CA ALA A 774 27.76 8.85 17.32
C ALA A 774 28.87 9.03 18.39
N TYR A 775 30.05 9.55 18.03
CA TYR A 775 31.15 9.89 18.95
C TYR A 775 31.20 11.37 19.38
N LEU A 776 30.44 12.27 18.73
CA LEU A 776 30.45 13.72 19.02
C LEU A 776 29.62 14.21 20.21
N PRO A 777 28.76 13.44 20.94
CA PRO A 777 28.14 13.96 22.15
C PRO A 777 29.11 14.16 23.33
N ALA A 778 30.38 13.74 23.20
CA ALA A 778 31.34 13.72 24.31
C ALA A 778 32.29 14.93 24.39
N LEU A 779 32.26 15.89 23.44
CA LEU A 779 33.28 16.97 23.38
C LEU A 779 32.76 18.38 23.00
N VAL A 780 31.50 18.71 23.32
CA VAL A 780 30.99 20.09 23.23
C VAL A 780 30.39 20.52 24.58
N ASN A 781 30.84 21.69 25.06
CA ASN A 781 30.55 22.28 26.37
C ASN A 781 29.06 22.28 26.79
N PRO A 782 28.78 22.16 28.10
CA PRO A 782 27.45 21.90 28.66
C PRO A 782 26.42 23.05 28.59
N ASP A 783 26.80 24.26 28.16
CA ASP A 783 25.97 25.46 28.40
C ASP A 783 24.92 25.81 27.34
N ASN A 784 24.83 25.07 26.22
CA ASN A 784 23.88 25.41 25.13
C ASN A 784 22.81 24.35 24.81
N ARG A 785 22.55 23.40 25.73
CA ARG A 785 21.61 22.28 25.53
C ARG A 785 20.11 22.60 25.74
N GLN A 786 19.69 23.87 25.67
CA GLN A 786 18.26 24.24 25.81
C GLN A 786 17.48 24.34 24.49
N THR A 787 18.08 24.16 23.31
CA THR A 787 17.39 24.47 22.03
C THR A 787 17.32 23.33 21.00
N LEU A 788 17.61 22.08 21.38
CA LEU A 788 17.59 20.93 20.45
C LEU A 788 16.62 19.79 20.82
N SER A 789 15.74 20.00 21.80
CA SER A 789 14.68 19.05 22.19
C SER A 789 13.36 19.22 21.40
N GLU A 790 13.26 20.17 20.47
CA GLU A 790 11.98 20.49 19.77
C GLU A 790 11.89 20.07 18.30
N LEU A 791 12.91 19.48 17.67
CA LEU A 791 12.92 19.28 16.21
C LEU A 791 12.80 17.83 15.70
N VAL A 792 12.61 16.85 16.60
CA VAL A 792 12.30 15.46 16.21
C VAL A 792 11.24 14.88 17.15
N ALA A 793 10.04 15.46 17.11
CA ALA A 793 8.83 14.82 17.60
C ALA A 793 7.90 14.53 16.41
N PRO A 794 7.32 13.33 16.29
CA PRO A 794 6.24 13.11 15.33
C PRO A 794 5.09 14.06 15.67
N GLN A 795 4.58 14.79 14.68
CA GLN A 795 3.43 15.68 14.83
C GLN A 795 2.19 14.84 15.21
N LYS A 796 1.98 14.63 16.52
CA LYS A 796 0.66 14.33 17.09
C LYS A 796 -0.19 15.59 16.89
N ILE A 797 -1.27 15.44 16.13
CA ILE A 797 -2.26 16.48 15.86
C ILE A 797 -2.85 16.95 17.20
N GLY A 798 -2.92 18.27 17.36
CA GLY A 798 -3.34 18.93 18.59
C GLY A 798 -4.76 18.57 19.02
N LEU A 799 -4.84 17.78 20.08
CA LEU A 799 -5.88 17.81 21.10
C LEU A 799 -5.10 17.88 22.41
N ASP A 800 -5.45 18.82 23.29
CA ASP A 800 -4.91 18.89 24.65
C ASP A 800 -5.29 17.60 25.39
N LEU A 801 -4.47 16.56 25.22
CA LEU A 801 -4.54 15.32 25.96
C LEU A 801 -3.91 15.60 27.32
N SER A 802 -4.75 15.80 28.32
CA SER A 802 -4.31 15.79 29.71
C SER A 802 -3.67 14.43 30.03
N MET A 803 -2.35 14.42 30.23
CA MET A 803 -1.62 13.20 30.59
C MET A 803 -2.07 12.79 31.98
N THR A 804 -2.67 11.61 32.14
CA THR A 804 -3.28 11.19 33.40
C THR A 804 -2.55 9.98 33.99
N LEU A 805 -2.09 10.12 35.23
CA LEU A 805 -1.55 9.02 36.06
C LEU A 805 -2.47 8.82 37.26
N ILE A 806 -2.87 7.58 37.54
CA ILE A 806 -3.65 7.24 38.74
C ILE A 806 -2.70 6.90 39.88
N ILE A 807 -2.81 7.64 40.98
CA ILE A 807 -2.15 7.32 42.26
C ILE A 807 -3.27 7.27 43.29
N GLU A 808 -3.38 6.19 44.07
CA GLU A 808 -4.41 6.04 45.12
C GLU A 808 -5.85 6.35 44.66
N SER A 809 -6.23 5.88 43.47
CA SER A 809 -7.53 6.15 42.84
C SER A 809 -7.85 7.62 42.52
N THR A 810 -6.89 8.53 42.69
CA THR A 810 -6.95 9.91 42.19
C THR A 810 -6.19 10.07 40.89
N GLN A 811 -6.81 10.72 39.91
CA GLN A 811 -6.17 11.05 38.64
C GLN A 811 -5.36 12.34 38.77
N HIS A 812 -4.08 12.26 38.46
CA HIS A 812 -3.18 13.40 38.44
C HIS A 812 -2.85 13.75 36.99
N GLN A 813 -3.04 15.03 36.64
CA GLN A 813 -2.77 15.55 35.30
C GLN A 813 -1.42 16.27 35.24
N CYS A 814 -0.67 16.07 34.16
CA CYS A 814 0.62 16.72 33.94
C CYS A 814 0.79 17.15 32.48
N GLU A 815 1.50 18.26 32.26
CA GLU A 815 1.93 18.71 30.93
C GLU A 815 3.34 18.18 30.60
N LYS A 816 3.63 17.97 29.31
CA LYS A 816 4.91 17.36 28.86
C LYS A 816 6.16 18.10 29.34
N SER A 817 6.08 19.43 29.48
CA SER A 817 7.18 20.29 29.94
C SER A 817 7.43 20.20 31.46
N GLU A 818 6.49 19.67 32.23
CA GLU A 818 6.56 19.62 33.70
C GLU A 818 6.95 18.24 34.26
N VAL A 819 7.26 17.25 33.42
CA VAL A 819 7.49 15.85 33.86
C VAL A 819 8.54 15.74 34.97
N PRO A 820 9.73 16.39 34.91
CA PRO A 820 10.70 16.30 36.01
C PRO A 820 10.17 16.87 37.33
N ALA A 821 9.50 18.03 37.30
CA ALA A 821 8.89 18.62 38.49
C ALA A 821 7.72 17.77 39.03
N TYR A 822 7.03 17.05 38.14
CA TYR A 822 5.98 16.12 38.51
C TYR A 822 6.53 14.85 39.19
N VAL A 823 7.65 14.31 38.73
CA VAL A 823 8.36 13.20 39.42
C VAL A 823 8.78 13.61 40.83
N ASP A 824 9.28 14.83 41.03
CA ASP A 824 9.63 15.33 42.37
C ASP A 824 8.42 15.47 43.29
N ARG A 825 7.26 15.88 42.72
CA ARG A 825 5.98 15.91 43.44
C ARG A 825 5.56 14.50 43.87
N ILE A 826 5.67 13.49 42.99
CA ILE A 826 5.36 12.09 43.32
C ILE A 826 6.28 11.56 44.43
N CYS A 827 7.60 11.77 44.30
CA CYS A 827 8.57 11.38 45.33
C CYS A 827 8.30 12.04 46.69
N SER A 828 7.65 13.22 46.69
CA SER A 828 7.31 13.96 47.90
C SER A 828 6.01 13.51 48.57
N MET A 829 5.14 12.75 47.88
CA MET A 829 3.85 12.32 48.38
C MET A 829 3.98 11.38 49.61
N PRO A 830 3.24 11.63 50.72
CA PRO A 830 3.33 10.81 51.92
C PRO A 830 2.96 9.33 51.70
N SER A 831 1.94 9.07 50.88
CA SER A 831 1.48 7.71 50.57
C SER A 831 2.51 6.90 49.80
N VAL A 832 3.12 7.50 48.78
CA VAL A 832 4.20 6.90 48.00
C VAL A 832 5.43 6.61 48.88
N LYS A 833 5.80 7.55 49.77
CA LYS A 833 6.89 7.36 50.75
C LYS A 833 6.62 6.17 51.69
N LEU A 834 5.39 6.03 52.17
CA LEU A 834 4.98 4.93 53.05
C LEU A 834 4.95 3.59 52.30
N ALA A 835 4.45 3.56 51.06
CA ALA A 835 4.48 2.36 50.23
C ALA A 835 5.93 1.94 49.93
N ALA A 836 6.82 2.89 49.64
CA ALA A 836 8.24 2.63 49.44
C ALA A 836 8.93 2.15 50.73
N SER A 837 8.61 2.66 51.92
CA SER A 837 9.15 2.11 53.19
C SER A 837 8.72 0.68 53.41
N ASN A 838 7.43 0.37 53.24
CA ASN A 838 6.91 -0.99 53.44
C ASN A 838 7.54 -1.99 52.47
N PHE A 839 7.77 -1.58 51.22
CA PHE A 839 8.45 -2.41 50.23
C PHE A 839 9.90 -2.74 50.61
N ARG A 840 10.61 -1.82 51.28
CA ARG A 840 12.02 -1.97 51.68
C ARG A 840 12.21 -2.88 52.92
N GLU A 841 11.18 -3.12 53.72
CA GLU A 841 11.29 -3.87 54.97
C GLU A 841 11.52 -5.38 54.80
N ARG A 842 11.07 -5.97 53.69
CA ARG A 842 11.14 -7.43 53.44
C ARG A 842 11.79 -7.74 52.10
N VAL A 843 13.08 -8.07 52.15
CA VAL A 843 13.86 -8.51 50.99
C VAL A 843 13.93 -10.03 50.96
N HIS A 844 13.42 -10.65 49.90
CA HIS A 844 13.43 -12.10 49.71
C HIS A 844 14.67 -12.55 48.94
N GLN A 845 15.36 -13.60 49.41
CA GLN A 845 16.56 -14.11 48.76
C GLN A 845 16.24 -15.34 47.91
N PHE A 846 16.63 -15.33 46.63
CA PHE A 846 16.49 -16.48 45.71
C PHE A 846 17.85 -17.13 45.44
N SER A 847 17.98 -18.41 45.81
CA SER A 847 19.18 -19.22 45.62
C SER A 847 19.12 -20.14 44.39
N SER A 848 17.92 -20.41 43.89
CA SER A 848 17.67 -21.38 42.82
C SER A 848 16.80 -20.81 41.69
N PRO A 849 16.93 -21.32 40.44
CA PRO A 849 16.12 -20.88 39.30
C PRO A 849 14.73 -21.54 39.26
N HIS A 850 14.32 -22.24 40.32
CA HIS A 850 13.05 -22.95 40.38
C HIS A 850 11.88 -21.95 40.42
N ASN A 851 10.86 -22.20 39.59
CA ASN A 851 9.66 -21.37 39.50
C ASN A 851 9.93 -19.86 39.25
N LEU A 852 11.03 -19.56 38.55
CA LEU A 852 11.52 -18.20 38.34
C LEU A 852 11.87 -17.94 36.86
N LEU A 853 11.35 -16.84 36.31
CA LEU A 853 11.79 -16.26 35.03
C LEU A 853 12.64 -15.02 35.30
N TYR A 854 13.97 -15.16 35.18
CA TYR A 854 14.91 -14.06 35.39
C TYR A 854 15.13 -13.26 34.10
N VAL A 855 15.11 -11.93 34.19
CA VAL A 855 15.35 -10.98 33.09
C VAL A 855 16.64 -10.20 33.39
N HIS A 856 17.63 -10.27 32.50
CA HIS A 856 18.88 -9.50 32.66
C HIS A 856 18.71 -8.05 32.21
N GLN A 857 19.69 -7.22 32.54
CA GLN A 857 19.79 -5.85 32.02
C GLN A 857 19.73 -5.85 30.48
N GLY A 858 18.90 -4.97 29.91
CA GLY A 858 18.69 -4.88 28.46
C GLY A 858 17.74 -5.93 27.87
N GLU A 859 17.17 -6.83 28.68
CA GLU A 859 16.16 -7.79 28.25
C GLU A 859 14.76 -7.40 28.73
N MET A 860 13.74 -7.94 28.07
CA MET A 860 12.35 -7.93 28.52
C MET A 860 11.73 -9.33 28.39
N ALA A 861 10.71 -9.60 29.20
CA ALA A 861 9.91 -10.81 29.08
C ALA A 861 8.43 -10.49 29.30
N THR A 862 7.57 -10.97 28.40
CA THR A 862 6.12 -10.74 28.45
C THR A 862 5.36 -12.06 28.59
N VAL A 863 4.71 -12.27 29.72
CA VAL A 863 3.93 -13.48 30.02
C VAL A 863 2.44 -13.21 29.80
N PRO A 864 1.70 -14.07 29.08
CA PRO A 864 0.25 -13.97 28.95
C PRO A 864 -0.45 -14.41 30.24
N CYS A 865 -1.45 -13.65 30.68
CA CYS A 865 -2.16 -13.89 31.94
C CYS A 865 -3.48 -14.66 31.77
N ASP A 866 -3.93 -14.88 30.54
CA ASP A 866 -5.18 -15.60 30.20
C ASP A 866 -5.02 -17.13 30.20
N LEU A 867 -3.79 -17.64 30.28
CA LEU A 867 -3.53 -19.08 30.33
C LEU A 867 -3.68 -19.59 31.77
N GLU A 868 -4.68 -20.44 32.01
CA GLU A 868 -4.75 -21.29 33.21
C GLU A 868 -3.50 -22.20 33.24
N SER A 869 -2.50 -21.79 34.03
CA SER A 869 -1.42 -22.60 34.62
C SER A 869 -0.94 -23.80 33.81
N LYS A 870 -0.40 -23.57 32.61
CA LYS A 870 0.44 -24.56 31.89
C LYS A 870 1.90 -24.39 32.31
N GLY A 871 2.32 -25.00 33.42
CA GLY A 871 3.73 -25.24 33.76
C GLY A 871 4.72 -24.06 33.71
N LEU A 872 4.25 -22.80 33.69
CA LEU A 872 5.08 -21.60 33.62
C LEU A 872 5.46 -21.12 35.02
N PRO A 873 6.65 -20.50 35.20
CA PRO A 873 7.07 -19.95 36.48
C PRO A 873 6.12 -18.83 36.91
N SER A 874 5.64 -18.87 38.15
CA SER A 874 4.70 -17.87 38.68
C SER A 874 5.37 -16.53 39.02
N VAL A 875 6.71 -16.50 39.09
CA VAL A 875 7.49 -15.32 39.47
C VAL A 875 8.42 -14.88 38.34
N MET A 876 8.37 -13.60 38.01
CA MET A 876 9.37 -12.92 37.17
C MET A 876 10.27 -12.07 38.05
N ALA A 877 11.58 -12.05 37.81
CA ALA A 877 12.49 -11.23 38.61
C ALA A 877 13.63 -10.61 37.80
N SER A 878 14.18 -9.52 38.34
CA SER A 878 15.41 -8.88 37.89
C SER A 878 16.17 -8.33 39.10
N ASP A 879 17.49 -8.20 38.98
CA ASP A 879 18.39 -7.76 40.06
C ASP A 879 19.57 -6.95 39.50
N ASP A 880 20.44 -6.44 40.38
CA ASP A 880 21.62 -5.61 40.09
C ASP A 880 21.27 -4.25 39.43
N ALA A 881 20.07 -3.72 39.68
CA ALA A 881 19.67 -2.39 39.18
C ALA A 881 20.25 -1.26 40.06
N THR A 882 21.50 -0.89 39.78
CA THR A 882 22.20 0.23 40.45
C THR A 882 21.70 1.58 39.92
N SER A 883 22.21 2.04 38.76
CA SER A 883 21.70 3.22 38.05
C SER A 883 20.49 2.91 37.14
N CYS A 884 20.23 1.62 36.93
CA CYS A 884 19.19 1.10 36.05
C CYS A 884 17.83 1.05 36.76
N LEU A 885 16.75 0.94 35.98
CA LEU A 885 15.38 0.80 36.47
C LEU A 885 14.79 -0.55 36.05
N ILE A 886 14.12 -1.22 36.98
CA ILE A 886 13.29 -2.38 36.73
C ILE A 886 11.84 -1.90 36.67
N LEU A 887 11.18 -2.18 35.55
CA LEU A 887 9.81 -1.78 35.28
C LEU A 887 8.96 -3.04 35.05
N VAL A 888 7.82 -3.12 35.74
CA VAL A 888 6.78 -4.11 35.49
C VAL A 888 5.49 -3.40 35.09
N LEU A 889 4.95 -3.79 33.93
CA LEU A 889 3.66 -3.33 33.42
C LEU A 889 2.70 -4.52 33.34
N ARG A 890 1.62 -4.48 34.14
CA ARG A 890 0.55 -5.48 34.14
C ARG A 890 -0.66 -4.92 33.41
N PHE A 891 -0.85 -5.41 32.18
CA PHE A 891 -2.06 -5.23 31.39
C PHE A 891 -3.11 -6.25 31.83
N PRO A 892 -4.40 -6.14 31.45
CA PRO A 892 -5.42 -7.13 31.81
C PRO A 892 -5.06 -8.57 31.39
N ARG A 893 -4.49 -8.75 30.19
CA ARG A 893 -4.22 -10.06 29.57
C ARG A 893 -2.74 -10.44 29.51
N SER A 894 -1.83 -9.57 29.92
CA SER A 894 -0.39 -9.81 29.84
C SER A 894 0.37 -9.06 30.94
N CYS A 895 1.56 -9.55 31.27
CA CYS A 895 2.47 -8.92 32.22
C CYS A 895 3.88 -8.88 31.62
N THR A 896 4.49 -7.70 31.61
CA THR A 896 5.85 -7.51 31.09
C THR A 896 6.78 -7.03 32.18
N LEU A 897 7.94 -7.66 32.31
CA LEU A 897 9.06 -7.19 33.13
C LEU A 897 10.23 -6.80 32.21
N VAL A 898 10.83 -5.64 32.46
CA VAL A 898 12.01 -5.14 31.73
C VAL A 898 13.03 -4.52 32.67
N HIS A 899 14.31 -4.62 32.31
CA HIS A 899 15.42 -3.96 33.01
C HIS A 899 16.09 -2.92 32.09
N LEU A 900 15.84 -1.64 32.35
CA LEU A 900 16.21 -0.49 31.53
C LEU A 900 17.40 0.27 32.12
N ASP A 901 18.41 0.56 31.30
CA ASP A 901 19.64 1.24 31.70
C ASP A 901 20.00 2.45 30.83
N HIS A 902 19.54 2.46 29.57
CA HIS A 902 19.87 3.49 28.59
C HIS A 902 18.62 4.11 27.96
N ARG A 903 18.70 5.37 27.53
CA ARG A 903 17.58 6.12 26.94
C ARG A 903 16.99 5.42 25.71
N ASP A 904 17.85 4.96 24.82
CA ASP A 904 17.42 4.27 23.59
C ASP A 904 16.65 2.98 23.88
N ARG A 905 17.01 2.26 24.96
CA ARG A 905 16.30 1.06 25.41
C ARG A 905 14.91 1.39 25.96
N VAL A 906 14.75 2.54 26.61
CA VAL A 906 13.42 3.01 27.06
C VAL A 906 12.50 3.24 25.86
N SER A 907 12.95 4.00 24.86
CA SER A 907 12.13 4.30 23.68
C SER A 907 11.83 3.04 22.85
N ASP A 908 12.80 2.14 22.70
CA ASP A 908 12.61 0.86 22.00
C ASP A 908 11.62 -0.04 22.74
N PHE A 909 11.70 -0.14 24.07
CA PHE A 909 10.77 -0.91 24.90
C PHE A 909 9.30 -0.46 24.73
N PHE A 910 9.02 0.84 24.87
CA PHE A 910 7.65 1.33 24.73
C PHE A 910 7.12 1.14 23.29
N THR A 911 7.99 1.24 22.29
CA THR A 911 7.65 0.93 20.89
C THR A 911 7.29 -0.56 20.71
N GLN A 912 8.06 -1.47 21.32
CA GLN A 912 7.82 -2.91 21.22
C GLN A 912 6.52 -3.32 21.94
N ILE A 913 6.21 -2.77 23.12
CA ILE A 913 4.95 -3.09 23.82
C ILE A 913 3.72 -2.65 23.03
N GLU A 914 3.76 -1.46 22.43
CA GLU A 914 2.64 -0.93 21.63
C GLU A 914 2.31 -1.81 20.41
N GLN A 915 3.33 -2.40 19.78
CA GLN A 915 3.17 -3.22 18.57
C GLN A 915 2.60 -4.61 18.86
N TYR A 916 2.92 -5.20 20.02
CA TYR A 916 2.64 -6.62 20.26
C TYR A 916 1.50 -6.89 21.24
N PHE A 917 1.25 -6.04 22.25
CA PHE A 917 0.50 -6.48 23.44
C PHE A 917 -0.57 -5.53 23.97
N ILE A 918 -0.70 -4.32 23.43
CA ILE A 918 -1.81 -3.42 23.82
C ILE A 918 -3.08 -3.84 23.07
N PRO A 919 -4.16 -4.27 23.77
CA PRO A 919 -5.45 -4.49 23.14
C PRO A 919 -5.92 -3.18 22.51
N ARG A 920 -6.48 -3.21 21.30
CA ARG A 920 -6.99 -2.00 20.62
C ARG A 920 -8.02 -1.27 21.51
N GLY A 921 -7.61 -0.24 22.24
CA GLY A 921 -8.44 0.56 23.16
C GLY A 921 -7.66 1.17 24.34
N THR A 922 -8.30 2.06 25.10
CA THR A 922 -7.75 2.60 26.36
C THR A 922 -7.84 1.55 27.45
N CYS A 923 -6.70 1.05 27.96
CA CYS A 923 -6.65 0.08 29.04
C CYS A 923 -6.02 0.70 30.31
N VAL A 924 -6.45 0.21 31.47
CA VAL A 924 -5.82 0.56 32.75
C VAL A 924 -4.68 -0.42 33.00
N VAL A 925 -3.49 0.11 33.25
CA VAL A 925 -2.25 -0.67 33.38
C VAL A 925 -1.65 -0.43 34.75
N ASP A 926 -1.41 -1.50 35.50
CA ASP A 926 -0.70 -1.41 36.77
C ASP A 926 0.81 -1.31 36.51
N ALA A 927 1.46 -0.30 37.08
CA ALA A 927 2.89 -0.04 36.92
C ALA A 927 3.65 -0.16 38.24
N HIS A 928 4.76 -0.90 38.22
CA HIS A 928 5.70 -1.03 39.32
C HIS A 928 7.10 -0.61 38.84
N ILE A 929 7.71 0.37 39.50
CA ILE A 929 9.00 0.97 39.10
C ILE A 929 9.95 0.99 40.28
N ILE A 930 11.10 0.33 40.14
CA ILE A 930 12.09 0.16 41.20
C ILE A 930 13.50 0.31 40.62
N GLY A 931 14.45 0.73 41.45
CA GLY A 931 15.85 0.85 41.07
C GLY A 931 16.27 2.31 40.93
N GLY A 932 17.52 2.54 40.56
CA GLY A 932 18.10 3.86 40.55
C GLY A 932 18.27 4.44 41.96
N PHE A 933 19.21 5.35 42.09
CA PHE A 933 19.42 6.13 43.32
C PHE A 933 19.82 7.55 42.92
N THR A 934 20.01 8.42 43.90
CA THR A 934 20.49 9.78 43.65
C THR A 934 21.99 9.73 43.36
N ASP A 935 22.33 9.35 42.14
CA ASP A 935 23.70 9.24 41.64
C ASP A 935 24.27 10.60 41.21
N ASP A 936 25.59 10.76 41.35
CA ASP A 936 26.27 12.02 41.02
C ASP A 936 26.28 12.31 39.49
N GLY A 937 26.05 11.29 38.66
CA GLY A 937 25.97 11.41 37.20
C GLY A 937 24.57 11.76 36.68
N HIS A 938 23.56 11.83 37.54
CA HIS A 938 22.15 11.97 37.21
C HIS A 938 21.65 10.95 36.15
N LEU A 939 22.29 9.78 36.06
CA LEU A 939 21.95 8.73 35.10
C LEU A 939 20.60 8.10 35.46
N SER A 940 20.40 7.75 36.73
CA SER A 940 19.16 7.14 37.21
C SER A 940 17.98 8.07 36.99
N ARG A 941 18.18 9.37 37.25
CA ARG A 941 17.13 10.38 37.04
C ARG A 941 16.81 10.57 35.56
N GLY A 942 17.82 10.58 34.70
CA GLY A 942 17.64 10.70 33.25
C GLY A 942 16.84 9.55 32.63
N VAL A 943 17.02 8.32 33.12
CA VAL A 943 16.21 7.16 32.68
C VAL A 943 14.80 7.24 33.26
N LEU A 944 14.65 7.63 34.53
CA LEU A 944 13.35 7.77 35.19
C LEU A 944 12.44 8.80 34.51
N ASP A 945 12.96 9.99 34.23
CA ASP A 945 12.19 11.06 33.58
C ASP A 945 11.69 10.64 32.19
N LEU A 946 12.50 9.86 31.46
CA LEU A 946 12.12 9.35 30.14
C LEU A 946 11.04 8.27 30.24
N VAL A 947 11.18 7.31 31.17
CA VAL A 947 10.15 6.28 31.43
C VAL A 947 8.82 6.95 31.80
N MET A 948 8.85 7.93 32.69
CA MET A 948 7.66 8.67 33.10
C MET A 948 7.07 9.48 31.95
N SER A 949 7.89 10.10 31.11
CA SER A 949 7.42 10.81 29.92
C SER A 949 6.71 9.87 28.93
N GLU A 950 7.27 8.69 28.65
CA GLU A 950 6.67 7.71 27.72
C GLU A 950 5.35 7.14 28.27
N MET A 951 5.30 6.81 29.57
CA MET A 951 4.05 6.37 30.22
C MET A 951 2.96 7.45 30.17
N LEU A 952 3.32 8.71 30.41
CA LEU A 952 2.37 9.83 30.42
C LEU A 952 1.91 10.25 29.02
N CYS A 953 2.76 10.09 28.00
CA CYS A 953 2.46 10.44 26.60
C CYS A 953 1.74 9.31 25.81
N GLY A 954 1.64 8.11 26.38
CA GLY A 954 1.03 6.94 25.78
C GLY A 954 -0.50 6.96 25.78
N ASN A 955 -1.12 6.00 25.07
CA ASN A 955 -2.59 5.88 24.94
C ASN A 955 -3.26 5.09 26.09
N SER A 956 -2.51 4.71 27.12
CA SER A 956 -2.97 3.86 28.24
C SER A 956 -3.01 4.64 29.55
N LEU A 957 -3.93 4.27 30.44
CA LEU A 957 -4.08 4.89 31.75
C LEU A 957 -3.28 4.09 32.79
N TYR A 958 -2.15 4.64 33.25
CA TYR A 958 -1.29 3.93 34.19
C TYR A 958 -1.71 4.17 35.64
N THR A 959 -1.77 3.10 36.43
CA THR A 959 -1.96 3.13 37.88
C THR A 959 -0.65 2.77 38.56
N LEU A 960 -0.07 3.72 39.29
CA LEU A 960 1.21 3.51 39.97
C LEU A 960 0.99 2.72 41.27
N LYS A 961 1.46 1.47 41.31
CA LYS A 961 1.29 0.56 42.45
C LYS A 961 2.51 0.52 43.36
N THR A 962 3.70 0.39 42.79
CA THR A 962 4.96 0.39 43.53
C THR A 962 5.92 1.37 42.89
N PHE A 963 6.49 2.26 43.70
CA PHE A 963 7.41 3.28 43.23
C PHE A 963 8.53 3.49 44.26
N CYS A 964 9.69 2.90 43.99
CA CYS A 964 10.87 2.97 44.86
C CYS A 964 12.10 3.29 44.02
N VAL A 965 12.26 4.57 43.69
CA VAL A 965 13.29 5.10 42.79
C VAL A 965 13.91 6.38 43.34
N ALA A 966 15.09 6.76 42.83
CA ALA A 966 15.78 8.02 43.16
C ALA A 966 15.88 8.24 44.69
N ASP A 967 15.36 9.35 45.21
CA ASP A 967 15.44 9.70 46.64
C ASP A 967 14.77 8.66 47.54
N LEU A 968 13.74 7.97 47.06
CA LEU A 968 13.03 6.93 47.82
C LEU A 968 13.84 5.63 47.95
N ASN A 969 14.82 5.43 47.07
CA ASN A 969 15.70 4.27 47.04
C ASN A 969 17.14 4.62 47.40
N THR A 970 17.42 5.79 48.00
CA THR A 970 18.78 6.22 48.34
C THR A 970 19.05 6.14 49.85
N THR A 971 20.14 5.50 50.23
CA THR A 971 20.76 5.62 51.56
C THR A 971 22.10 6.35 51.48
N VAL A 972 22.45 6.99 52.58
CA VAL A 972 23.73 7.69 52.74
C VAL A 972 24.54 6.97 53.80
N GLU A 973 25.64 6.36 53.41
CA GLU A 973 26.56 5.66 54.31
C GLU A 973 27.85 6.47 54.51
N LEU A 974 28.41 6.40 55.72
CA LEU A 974 29.72 6.99 56.05
C LEU A 974 30.81 6.02 55.60
N ASN A 975 31.63 6.43 54.64
CA ASN A 975 32.63 5.58 54.03
C ASN A 975 33.71 5.15 55.04
N SER A 976 33.80 3.85 55.33
CA SER A 976 34.76 3.26 56.28
C SER A 976 36.02 2.69 55.61
N GLN A 977 36.07 2.64 54.27
CA GLN A 977 37.16 2.03 53.50
C GLN A 977 37.58 2.91 52.29
N ALA A 978 38.23 4.06 52.53
CA ALA A 978 39.20 4.70 51.62
C ALA A 978 39.76 6.00 52.24
N SER A 979 40.86 6.49 51.67
CA SER A 979 41.74 7.61 52.07
C SER A 979 41.10 8.99 52.31
N CYS A 980 39.78 9.12 52.27
CA CYS A 980 39.03 10.36 52.49
C CYS A 980 37.92 10.13 53.53
N ARG A 981 38.30 10.09 54.81
CA ARG A 981 37.33 10.18 55.91
C ARG A 981 36.65 11.54 55.80
N HIS A 982 35.37 11.56 55.41
CA HIS A 982 34.36 12.66 55.48
C HIS A 982 33.42 12.74 54.26
N GLN A 983 33.54 11.86 53.26
CA GLN A 983 32.57 11.85 52.14
C GLN A 983 31.40 10.90 52.40
N ALA A 984 30.19 11.45 52.42
CA ALA A 984 28.93 10.73 52.49
C ALA A 984 28.67 10.02 51.16
N LEU A 985 28.69 8.68 51.14
CA LEU A 985 28.51 7.89 49.92
C LEU A 985 27.03 7.51 49.78
N ARG A 986 26.43 7.83 48.62
CA ARG A 986 25.05 7.46 48.28
C ARG A 986 25.03 6.05 47.67
N ARG A 987 24.09 5.21 48.12
CA ARG A 987 23.89 3.83 47.64
C ARG A 987 22.40 3.55 47.39
N PRO A 988 22.06 2.67 46.44
CA PRO A 988 20.71 2.15 46.30
C PRO A 988 20.35 1.22 47.48
N ILE A 989 19.11 1.30 47.97
CA ILE A 989 18.61 0.43 49.05
C ILE A 989 18.22 -0.93 48.47
N ILE A 990 17.41 -0.92 47.40
CA ILE A 990 16.92 -2.10 46.70
C ILE A 990 17.44 -2.07 45.25
N MET A 991 18.01 -3.19 44.82
CA MET A 991 18.54 -3.39 43.46
C MET A 991 17.77 -4.45 42.67
N GLY A 992 16.86 -5.20 43.31
CA GLY A 992 16.13 -6.28 42.69
C GLY A 992 14.67 -6.36 43.12
N MET A 993 13.86 -6.90 42.22
CA MET A 993 12.42 -7.09 42.41
C MET A 993 12.02 -8.46 41.88
N ALA A 994 11.18 -9.15 42.65
CA ALA A 994 10.44 -10.32 42.22
C ALA A 994 8.96 -9.96 42.14
N PHE A 995 8.33 -10.26 41.01
CA PHE A 995 6.94 -9.98 40.74
C PHE A 995 6.19 -11.28 40.46
N ASN A 996 5.19 -11.56 41.30
CA ASN A 996 4.28 -12.67 41.06
C ASN A 996 3.10 -12.16 40.20
N TRP A 997 3.06 -12.61 38.95
CA TRP A 997 2.09 -12.14 37.96
C TRP A 997 0.69 -12.74 38.14
N GLN A 998 0.59 -13.84 38.88
CA GLN A 998 -0.68 -14.47 39.24
C GLN A 998 -1.36 -13.71 40.39
N THR A 999 -0.59 -13.34 41.42
CA THR A 999 -1.13 -12.62 42.60
C THR A 999 -1.08 -11.10 42.46
N ASN A 1000 -0.43 -10.56 41.41
CA ASN A 1000 -0.20 -9.14 41.19
C ASN A 1000 0.56 -8.47 42.37
N THR A 1001 1.57 -9.16 42.90
CA THR A 1001 2.35 -8.68 44.06
C THR A 1001 3.83 -8.54 43.73
N ALA A 1002 4.39 -7.35 43.96
CA ALA A 1002 5.81 -7.07 43.90
C ALA A 1002 6.47 -7.24 45.28
N ILE A 1003 7.66 -7.84 45.33
CA ILE A 1003 8.47 -8.04 46.52
C ILE A 1003 9.91 -7.62 46.23
N ALA A 1004 10.58 -6.98 47.19
CA ALA A 1004 12.01 -6.71 47.06
C ALA A 1004 12.78 -8.04 47.06
N ALA A 1005 13.76 -8.18 46.18
CA ALA A 1005 14.46 -9.44 46.00
C ALA A 1005 15.97 -9.28 45.81
N THR A 1006 16.72 -10.28 46.25
CA THR A 1006 18.14 -10.46 45.94
C THR A 1006 18.36 -11.86 45.36
N LEU A 1007 19.05 -11.94 44.25
CA LEU A 1007 19.21 -13.15 43.45
C LEU A 1007 20.67 -13.53 43.32
N SER A 1008 20.99 -14.71 43.84
CA SER A 1008 22.29 -15.35 43.64
C SER A 1008 22.54 -15.65 42.15
N TRP A 1009 23.81 -15.79 41.79
CA TRP A 1009 24.22 -16.06 40.41
C TRP A 1009 23.63 -17.37 39.85
N SER A 1010 23.44 -18.40 40.69
CA SER A 1010 22.80 -19.69 40.33
C SER A 1010 21.31 -19.57 40.00
N ALA A 1011 20.62 -18.55 40.49
CA ALA A 1011 19.19 -18.35 40.26
C ALA A 1011 18.86 -17.68 38.90
N ARG A 1012 19.86 -17.19 38.17
CA ARG A 1012 19.69 -16.34 36.97
C ARG A 1012 19.62 -17.11 35.64
N GLY A 1013 19.47 -18.43 35.70
CA GLY A 1013 19.43 -19.31 34.54
C GLY A 1013 18.19 -19.13 33.63
N PRO A 1014 18.17 -19.77 32.44
CA PRO A 1014 19.23 -20.58 31.84
C PRO A 1014 20.33 -19.74 31.17
N LEU A 1015 21.56 -20.28 31.14
CA LEU A 1015 22.76 -19.70 30.49
C LEU A 1015 23.02 -18.20 30.79
N PRO A 1016 23.14 -17.79 32.06
CA PRO A 1016 23.20 -16.36 32.42
C PRO A 1016 24.46 -15.66 31.89
N ALA A 1017 25.60 -16.35 31.81
CA ALA A 1017 26.83 -15.78 31.26
C ALA A 1017 26.70 -15.46 29.76
N LEU A 1018 26.05 -16.33 28.98
CA LEU A 1018 25.82 -16.13 27.55
C LEU A 1018 24.84 -14.97 27.32
N ARG A 1019 23.73 -14.93 28.07
CA ARG A 1019 22.75 -13.84 27.98
C ARG A 1019 23.37 -12.48 28.31
N LEU A 1020 24.15 -12.41 29.39
CA LEU A 1020 24.83 -11.18 29.80
C LEU A 1020 25.94 -10.76 28.82
N ALA A 1021 26.59 -11.70 28.13
CA ALA A 1021 27.59 -11.39 27.10
C ALA A 1021 27.03 -10.53 25.95
N ARG A 1022 25.73 -10.59 25.69
CA ARG A 1022 25.06 -9.73 24.69
C ARG A 1022 25.20 -8.25 25.02
N LEU A 1023 25.21 -7.85 26.29
CA LEU A 1023 25.40 -6.44 26.67
C LEU A 1023 26.77 -5.90 26.21
N GLN A 1024 27.76 -6.79 26.06
CA GLN A 1024 29.11 -6.41 25.65
C GLN A 1024 29.28 -6.30 24.13
N THR A 1025 28.28 -6.69 23.33
CA THR A 1025 28.34 -6.62 21.86
C THR A 1025 27.89 -5.26 21.30
N GLY A 1026 27.53 -4.32 22.17
CA GLY A 1026 27.12 -2.97 21.79
C GLY A 1026 25.68 -2.88 21.25
N GLU A 1027 24.85 -3.90 21.48
CA GLU A 1027 23.45 -3.87 21.09
C GLU A 1027 22.66 -2.91 22.00
N VAL A 1028 22.09 -1.87 21.37
CA VAL A 1028 21.41 -0.76 22.06
C VAL A 1028 19.89 -1.02 22.19
N ARG A 1029 19.36 -2.07 21.56
CA ARG A 1029 17.93 -2.43 21.62
C ARG A 1029 17.59 -3.31 22.81
N VAL A 1030 16.33 -3.27 23.24
CA VAL A 1030 15.79 -4.20 24.25
C VAL A 1030 15.41 -5.50 23.56
N VAL A 1031 15.80 -6.62 24.16
CA VAL A 1031 15.56 -7.95 23.60
C VAL A 1031 14.43 -8.64 24.34
N ASN A 1032 13.38 -9.06 23.62
CA ASN A 1032 12.39 -9.98 24.18
C ASN A 1032 12.95 -11.40 24.24
N VAL A 1033 13.08 -11.96 25.45
CA VAL A 1033 13.64 -13.29 25.67
C VAL A 1033 12.60 -14.38 25.88
N PHE A 1034 11.31 -14.02 25.96
CA PHE A 1034 10.23 -14.98 26.17
C PHE A 1034 9.16 -14.84 25.09
N ASP A 1035 8.87 -15.94 24.39
CA ASP A 1035 7.82 -15.97 23.39
C ASP A 1035 6.48 -16.41 24.02
N PRO A 1036 5.48 -15.52 24.08
CA PRO A 1036 4.19 -15.80 24.72
C PRO A 1036 3.36 -16.85 23.99
N ASN A 1037 3.62 -17.11 22.70
CA ASN A 1037 2.86 -18.10 21.93
C ASN A 1037 3.37 -19.52 22.14
N SER A 1038 4.69 -19.71 22.13
CA SER A 1038 5.32 -21.02 22.36
C SER A 1038 5.51 -21.33 23.85
N CYS A 1039 5.40 -20.33 24.74
CA CYS A 1039 5.72 -20.44 26.16
C CYS A 1039 7.19 -20.88 26.41
N GLU A 1040 8.09 -20.55 25.48
CA GLU A 1040 9.51 -20.88 25.56
C GLU A 1040 10.35 -19.62 25.80
N LEU A 1041 11.46 -19.79 26.54
CA LEU A 1041 12.52 -18.80 26.61
C LEU A 1041 13.46 -19.00 25.42
N ILE A 1042 13.64 -17.94 24.62
CA ILE A 1042 14.38 -17.98 23.36
C ILE A 1042 15.57 -17.02 23.43
N ILE A 1043 16.78 -17.57 23.26
CA ILE A 1043 18.01 -16.80 23.11
C ILE A 1043 18.33 -16.71 21.61
N MET A 1044 18.07 -15.55 21.02
CA MET A 1044 18.35 -15.28 19.60
C MET A 1044 19.86 -15.19 19.33
N PRO A 1045 20.35 -15.57 18.13
CA PRO A 1045 21.76 -15.46 17.77
C PRO A 1045 22.29 -14.02 17.82
N PHE A 1046 23.48 -13.83 18.39
CA PHE A 1046 24.19 -12.55 18.40
C PHE A 1046 25.70 -12.75 18.21
N GLY A 1047 26.36 -11.77 17.59
CA GLY A 1047 27.79 -11.79 17.27
C GLY A 1047 28.58 -10.73 18.05
N CYS A 1048 29.88 -10.94 18.18
CA CYS A 1048 30.80 -9.97 18.77
C CYS A 1048 31.99 -9.73 17.83
N ASP A 1049 32.21 -8.48 17.44
CA ASP A 1049 33.31 -8.10 16.54
C ASP A 1049 34.61 -7.73 17.30
N TRP A 1050 34.57 -7.68 18.63
CA TRP A 1050 35.64 -7.14 19.46
C TRP A 1050 36.45 -8.23 20.18
N ARG A 1051 37.79 -8.10 20.18
CA ARG A 1051 38.67 -8.99 20.97
C ARG A 1051 38.92 -8.41 22.36
N PHE A 1052 38.43 -9.11 23.38
CA PHE A 1052 38.66 -8.75 24.78
C PHE A 1052 40.08 -9.10 25.24
N ARG A 1053 40.58 -8.37 26.25
CA ARG A 1053 41.81 -8.75 26.97
C ARG A 1053 41.54 -9.98 27.82
N ASP A 1054 42.57 -10.79 28.06
CA ASP A 1054 42.47 -11.98 28.91
C ASP A 1054 41.89 -11.61 30.30
N PRO A 1055 40.72 -12.14 30.69
CA PRO A 1055 40.06 -11.81 31.94
C PRO A 1055 40.92 -12.12 33.17
N LYS A 1056 41.86 -13.08 33.07
CA LYS A 1056 42.77 -13.43 34.18
C LYS A 1056 43.71 -12.29 34.59
N VAL A 1057 43.88 -11.29 33.73
CA VAL A 1057 44.74 -10.13 33.97
C VAL A 1057 43.97 -8.94 34.59
N LEU A 1058 42.63 -8.98 34.56
CA LEU A 1058 41.78 -7.88 35.04
C LEU A 1058 41.62 -7.95 36.56
N LYS A 1059 42.02 -6.87 37.26
CA LYS A 1059 41.71 -6.70 38.68
C LYS A 1059 40.30 -6.15 38.85
N ARG A 1060 39.72 -6.26 40.06
CA ARG A 1060 38.40 -5.67 40.39
C ARG A 1060 38.33 -4.18 40.04
N SER A 1061 39.44 -3.44 40.22
CA SER A 1061 39.57 -2.03 39.84
C SER A 1061 39.45 -1.77 38.33
N ASP A 1062 39.75 -2.75 37.49
CA ASP A 1062 39.64 -2.63 36.03
C ASP A 1062 38.23 -3.00 35.55
N LEU A 1063 37.61 -4.00 36.18
CA LEU A 1063 36.19 -4.32 35.96
C LEU A 1063 35.27 -3.18 36.41
N ALA A 1064 35.60 -2.51 37.50
CA ALA A 1064 34.84 -1.37 38.01
C ALA A 1064 34.79 -0.20 37.01
N LYS A 1065 35.80 -0.04 36.13
CA LYS A 1065 35.80 1.00 35.07
C LYS A 1065 34.76 0.76 33.97
N LEU A 1066 34.20 -0.45 33.90
CA LEU A 1066 33.18 -0.83 32.91
C LEU A 1066 31.75 -0.62 33.45
N SER A 1067 31.60 -0.24 34.73
CA SER A 1067 30.31 0.08 35.36
C SER A 1067 30.02 1.59 35.29
N THR A 1068 28.74 1.93 35.25
CA THR A 1068 28.22 3.30 35.40
C THR A 1068 28.36 3.83 36.83
N THR A 1069 28.33 2.95 37.84
CA THR A 1069 28.42 3.27 39.27
C THR A 1069 29.44 2.38 39.99
N PRO A 1070 30.76 2.58 39.75
CA PRO A 1070 31.82 1.65 40.13
C PRO A 1070 31.89 1.30 41.63
N GLU A 1071 31.47 2.22 42.51
CA GLU A 1071 31.55 2.06 43.97
C GLU A 1071 30.30 1.40 44.59
N GLN A 1072 29.20 1.36 43.83
CA GLN A 1072 27.89 0.88 44.25
C GLN A 1072 27.55 -0.52 43.73
N GLU A 1073 28.35 -1.09 42.82
CA GLU A 1073 28.09 -2.41 42.24
C GLU A 1073 28.15 -3.56 43.26
N PRO A 1074 27.17 -4.49 43.24
CA PRO A 1074 27.18 -5.68 44.08
C PRO A 1074 28.22 -6.70 43.61
N GLN A 1075 28.52 -7.70 44.45
CA GLN A 1075 29.48 -8.75 44.09
C GLN A 1075 29.01 -9.59 42.88
N THR A 1076 27.70 -9.84 42.79
CA THR A 1076 27.02 -10.53 41.68
C THR A 1076 27.28 -9.90 40.32
N PHE A 1077 27.35 -8.57 40.26
CA PHE A 1077 27.68 -7.83 39.03
C PHE A 1077 29.08 -8.20 38.52
N PHE A 1078 30.08 -8.22 39.41
CA PHE A 1078 31.46 -8.55 39.03
C PHE A 1078 31.62 -10.01 38.62
N GLU A 1079 30.94 -10.93 39.32
CA GLU A 1079 30.90 -12.36 38.95
C GLU A 1079 30.31 -12.57 37.56
N GLY A 1080 29.23 -11.85 37.25
CA GLY A 1080 28.58 -11.91 35.95
C GLY A 1080 29.41 -11.30 34.83
N LEU A 1081 29.93 -10.09 35.04
CA LEU A 1081 30.78 -9.41 34.06
C LEU A 1081 32.04 -10.23 33.75
N TYR A 1082 32.68 -10.81 34.76
CA TYR A 1082 33.83 -11.69 34.57
C TYR A 1082 33.47 -12.94 33.75
N SER A 1083 32.33 -13.57 34.07
CA SER A 1083 31.85 -14.76 33.36
C SER A 1083 31.56 -14.46 31.87
N ALA A 1084 30.90 -13.33 31.60
CA ALA A 1084 30.60 -12.88 30.24
C ALA A 1084 31.88 -12.57 29.42
N LEU A 1085 32.84 -11.86 30.02
CA LEU A 1085 34.12 -11.53 29.36
C LEU A 1085 34.98 -12.78 29.12
N ASN A 1086 34.99 -13.73 30.06
CA ASN A 1086 35.70 -15.01 29.89
C ASN A 1086 35.09 -15.86 28.77
N LEU A 1087 33.76 -15.85 28.64
CA LEU A 1087 33.07 -16.50 27.53
C LEU A 1087 33.45 -15.86 26.19
N LEU A 1088 33.36 -14.53 26.07
CA LEU A 1088 33.69 -13.79 24.85
C LEU A 1088 35.18 -13.91 24.46
N PHE A 1089 36.07 -13.99 25.44
CA PHE A 1089 37.50 -14.20 25.20
C PHE A 1089 37.81 -15.59 24.62
N ARG A 1090 37.19 -16.64 25.17
CA ARG A 1090 37.40 -18.02 24.72
C ARG A 1090 36.69 -18.34 23.41
N CYS A 1091 35.53 -17.72 23.18
CA CYS A 1091 34.69 -17.96 22.01
C CYS A 1091 34.39 -16.63 21.28
N PRO A 1092 35.33 -16.11 20.46
CA PRO A 1092 35.12 -14.86 19.73
C PRO A 1092 34.04 -14.98 18.63
N ASN A 1093 33.90 -16.15 18.00
CA ASN A 1093 32.86 -16.42 17.00
C ASN A 1093 31.65 -17.13 17.63
N LEU A 1094 30.82 -16.38 18.36
CA LEU A 1094 29.61 -16.91 19.01
C LEU A 1094 28.61 -17.53 18.04
N LEU A 1095 28.45 -16.93 16.85
CA LEU A 1095 27.48 -17.35 15.83
C LEU A 1095 27.76 -18.78 15.33
N ASP A 1096 29.03 -19.08 15.01
CA ASP A 1096 29.42 -20.39 14.48
C ASP A 1096 29.50 -21.47 15.56
N TYR A 1097 29.73 -21.10 16.82
CA TYR A 1097 29.91 -22.07 17.90
C TYR A 1097 28.58 -22.42 18.61
N TRP A 1098 27.85 -21.42 19.11
CA TRP A 1098 26.62 -21.63 19.90
C TRP A 1098 25.35 -21.60 19.04
N PHE A 1099 25.36 -20.85 17.95
CA PHE A 1099 24.17 -20.57 17.14
C PHE A 1099 24.22 -21.18 15.73
N ALA A 1100 25.10 -22.16 15.48
CA ALA A 1100 25.22 -22.83 14.18
C ALA A 1100 23.89 -23.43 13.68
N GLU A 1101 23.05 -23.90 14.60
CA GLU A 1101 21.74 -24.50 14.34
C GLU A 1101 20.57 -23.52 14.59
N GLY A 1102 20.86 -22.24 14.83
CA GLY A 1102 19.86 -21.20 15.09
C GLY A 1102 19.71 -20.84 16.58
N ALA A 1103 18.51 -20.40 16.97
CA ALA A 1103 18.23 -19.89 18.32
C ALA A 1103 18.20 -21.01 19.38
N LEU A 1104 18.64 -20.70 20.60
CA LEU A 1104 18.58 -21.63 21.75
C LEU A 1104 17.21 -21.51 22.41
N ARG A 1105 16.50 -22.62 22.59
CA ARG A 1105 15.13 -22.64 23.12
C ARG A 1105 15.06 -23.43 24.41
N PHE A 1106 14.32 -22.92 25.39
CA PHE A 1106 14.12 -23.54 26.69
C PHE A 1106 12.63 -23.58 27.04
N ALA A 1107 12.15 -24.75 27.45
CA ALA A 1107 10.77 -24.96 27.89
C ALA A 1107 10.73 -25.30 29.38
N CYS A 1108 9.60 -25.02 30.04
CA CYS A 1108 9.38 -25.43 31.43
C CYS A 1108 8.74 -26.83 31.48
N SER A 1109 9.21 -27.68 32.40
CA SER A 1109 8.64 -29.01 32.65
C SER A 1109 8.45 -29.27 34.14
N ASP A 1110 7.35 -29.93 34.49
CA ASP A 1110 7.08 -30.40 35.86
C ASP A 1110 7.93 -31.64 36.19
N SER A 1111 8.57 -31.65 37.36
CA SER A 1111 9.47 -32.70 37.83
C SER A 1111 8.77 -34.01 38.29
N GLN A 1112 7.59 -34.34 37.76
CA GLN A 1112 6.82 -35.56 38.13
C GLN A 1112 6.77 -36.62 37.02
N SER A 1113 7.88 -36.91 36.34
CA SER A 1113 7.86 -37.99 35.33
C SER A 1113 9.05 -38.93 35.34
N LEU A 1114 9.76 -39.11 36.47
CA LEU A 1114 10.55 -40.31 36.79
C LEU A 1114 10.97 -40.26 38.28
N ASP A 1115 10.75 -41.37 38.98
CA ASP A 1115 11.15 -41.74 40.35
C ASP A 1115 10.18 -41.47 41.52
N GLU A 1116 9.68 -42.59 42.06
CA GLU A 1116 8.85 -42.74 43.25
C GLU A 1116 9.58 -42.23 44.50
N ASN A 1117 9.17 -41.07 45.02
CA ASN A 1117 9.44 -40.69 46.42
C ASN A 1117 8.30 -39.83 46.97
N PRO A 1118 7.44 -40.38 47.86
CA PRO A 1118 6.21 -39.71 48.33
C PRO A 1118 6.43 -38.59 49.37
N ASN A 1119 7.66 -38.11 49.58
CA ASN A 1119 7.99 -37.10 50.59
C ASN A 1119 8.58 -35.78 50.05
N ALA A 1120 8.50 -35.50 48.74
CA ALA A 1120 8.93 -34.20 48.20
C ALA A 1120 7.76 -33.20 48.14
N SER A 1121 7.87 -32.13 48.92
CA SER A 1121 6.94 -31.00 48.94
C SER A 1121 7.13 -30.07 47.72
N ALA A 1122 6.01 -29.76 47.05
CA ALA A 1122 5.86 -28.84 45.91
C ALA A 1122 6.51 -29.26 44.57
N SER A 1123 5.71 -29.27 43.50
CA SER A 1123 6.14 -29.50 42.12
C SER A 1123 7.08 -28.38 41.66
N GLU A 1124 8.37 -28.68 41.51
CA GLU A 1124 9.39 -27.69 41.13
C GLU A 1124 9.46 -27.50 39.60
N ILE A 1125 8.93 -26.38 39.10
CA ILE A 1125 9.03 -25.97 37.70
C ILE A 1125 10.48 -25.55 37.39
N THR A 1126 11.10 -26.16 36.37
CA THR A 1126 12.49 -25.88 35.94
C THR A 1126 12.61 -25.67 34.44
N TRP A 1127 13.56 -24.82 34.03
CA TRP A 1127 13.91 -24.61 32.62
C TRP A 1127 14.74 -25.78 32.07
N ARG A 1128 14.28 -26.41 31.00
CA ARG A 1128 14.99 -27.48 30.28
C ARG A 1128 15.20 -27.10 28.80
N PRO A 1129 16.30 -27.56 28.17
CA PRO A 1129 16.54 -27.30 26.76
C PRO A 1129 15.46 -27.95 25.89
N ALA A 1130 14.87 -27.18 24.97
CA ALA A 1130 13.82 -27.62 24.05
C ALA A 1130 14.39 -28.07 22.68
N ASN A 1131 15.63 -27.71 22.36
CA ASN A 1131 16.32 -28.15 21.14
C ASN A 1131 17.76 -28.63 21.41
N GLU A 1132 18.34 -29.38 20.47
CA GLU A 1132 19.69 -29.97 20.59
C GLU A 1132 20.78 -28.90 20.78
N ALA A 1133 20.64 -27.75 20.13
CA ALA A 1133 21.53 -26.60 20.32
C ALA A 1133 21.52 -26.12 21.79
N ALA A 1134 20.34 -25.96 22.40
CA ALA A 1134 20.23 -25.60 23.82
C ALA A 1134 20.76 -26.71 24.75
N ALA A 1135 20.58 -27.99 24.39
CA ALA A 1135 21.10 -29.10 25.18
C ALA A 1135 22.64 -29.12 25.20
N ARG A 1136 23.29 -28.90 24.05
CA ARG A 1136 24.75 -28.76 23.95
C ARG A 1136 25.26 -27.55 24.71
N ALA A 1137 24.54 -26.44 24.59
CA ALA A 1137 24.82 -25.20 25.29
C ALA A 1137 24.79 -25.35 26.83
N VAL A 1138 23.87 -26.14 27.38
CA VAL A 1138 23.81 -26.44 28.82
C VAL A 1138 24.94 -27.38 29.27
N GLN A 1139 25.36 -28.31 28.42
CA GLN A 1139 26.45 -29.26 28.71
C GLN A 1139 27.85 -28.62 28.63
N ASP A 1140 27.99 -27.48 27.97
CA ASP A 1140 29.28 -26.79 27.85
C ASP A 1140 29.64 -26.07 29.17
N ASN A 1141 30.80 -26.44 29.72
CA ASN A 1141 31.38 -25.85 30.93
C ASN A 1141 31.66 -24.34 30.81
N LEU A 1142 31.65 -23.78 29.59
CA LEU A 1142 31.83 -22.35 29.36
C LEU A 1142 30.58 -21.51 29.65
N ALA A 1143 29.38 -22.09 29.62
CA ALA A 1143 28.15 -21.39 29.98
C ALA A 1143 27.46 -21.94 31.25
N SER A 1144 27.82 -23.13 31.70
CA SER A 1144 27.41 -23.67 33.00
C SER A 1144 28.37 -23.19 34.10
N ILE A 1145 27.79 -22.55 35.13
CA ILE A 1145 28.49 -21.78 36.16
C ILE A 1145 28.94 -22.61 37.36
N SER A 1146 28.86 -23.94 37.32
CA SER A 1146 29.23 -24.76 38.48
C SER A 1146 30.74 -24.83 38.77
N GLN A 1147 31.62 -24.18 37.99
CA GLN A 1147 33.08 -24.28 38.15
C GLN A 1147 33.87 -22.97 38.12
N ILE A 1148 33.24 -21.79 38.25
CA ILE A 1148 33.97 -20.50 38.22
C ILE A 1148 34.03 -19.81 39.61
N VAL A 1149 33.58 -20.47 40.68
CA VAL A 1149 33.88 -20.07 42.06
C VAL A 1149 35.20 -20.66 42.51
#